data_AF-A0A355S8U9-F1
#
_entry.id   AF-A0A355S8U9-F1
#
_cell.length_a   1.000
_cell.length_b   1.000
_cell.length_c   1.000
_cell.angle_alpha   90.00
_cell.angle_beta   90.00
_cell.angle_gamma   90.00
#
_symmetry.space_group_name_H-M   'P 1'
#
loop_
_entity.id
_entity.type
_entity.pdbx_description
1 polymer ?
#
loop_
_entity_poly.entity_id
_entity_poly.type
_entity_poly.pdbx_seq_one_letter_code
_entity_poly.pdbx_strand_id
1 'polypeptide(L)'
;EYDVTTVVAFARNDTCCDDRWYPLEVRLFADDGTGQPGEMTAEDTTTGGPDNDNSKKVWFFEVGTDEDQDGLPDTFEQNIIDADPNDEVSGLEDVSDVTDFDNDGVSDAAEHAAQTDPLDSDSDDDGSLDGEEVAAGTDPANPDSDGDGLLDGVETGTGTFTSASDTGTDPLNADTDDDGASDGFEVSENFDPNDPNSNPDIPIVQPSFVPIDELAPGAYGPDLTQNGVNYQENHYDGGVIINNAAQGNYDVHVSGDPAPLRSFDAIEPMISHGNGGTAISGQNRPWGDGGGENFTVRYNGYLDMSAFSPGTYNIHLGADDTNFFIMDTVDGQVTAQHNCCPQNQTTPFTITSPGLFPFDNVFGEQGGGDWVDIGISGPGIAGIVAIGDTSAGSPPVYPIGVKSEDTDGDELPDAWEISWDDINDLTQLSGTGDFDNDGTTDLEELNARTNPTNDDTDGDGISDGAETGTGTFVDASDTGTDPLDSDTDGDGLSDGVESNSGTFAGVDDTGTSPHNVDTDGDGFEDLDEVESLFDPTDPGSVPPIPQPVLLAYWNFEGQSEDQSGNGADLSIEGSAVLSPDGDGHLGEGQSLDLGAANNGAYARSEMGSWLDPAYENNAMAVSFWQYNVQTGNTSAFWLHAPSATGGERGFQAHTPWGDGTVYFDQSGCCEGPVRLTIGGVVNINQWQHFVFQRDTEGNREIWVDGVKVAEAAGGEPLDAFNGIITVGSDSTTNNSFGGRIDEMAIFDLPLHPSRIVELAEGAPVGSAPGIDPLGLAVNPMPGGEIELSWKNTLGKFYDILISPDLSTPRETWASLADARDLAADPSGTNTQVISLPFPEEGFVAVREKNPPPLFSDDLETGAAGWTTIVNDDFGNTEWELGTPSGTTGPLAGAGDSASAWCTGLGDYGVESDISLRTPAIDLSGVASALLSFDAYRDADGFGDTATIRFLRSSDQSQLGADVPIDMMIFDVDYDAIEVLVPAAAIGESVLIEFNFVSDSTLDTFSGLCLDNILVQVP
;
A
#
# COMPACT_ATOMS: atom_id res chain seq x y z
N GLU A 1 -51.85 10.62 1.27
CA GLU A 1 -52.27 10.48 2.69
C GLU A 1 -51.38 11.42 3.49
N TYR A 2 -51.88 12.00 4.59
CA TYR A 2 -51.10 12.94 5.41
C TYR A 2 -50.82 12.27 6.75
N ASP A 3 -49.55 12.17 7.13
CA ASP A 3 -49.17 11.76 8.49
C ASP A 3 -49.15 12.97 9.43
N VAL A 4 -49.71 12.75 10.62
CA VAL A 4 -49.98 13.75 11.64
C VAL A 4 -49.01 13.53 12.79
N THR A 5 -48.07 14.45 13.02
CA THR A 5 -47.23 14.41 14.21
C THR A 5 -47.97 15.07 15.37
N THR A 6 -48.48 14.26 16.29
CA THR A 6 -49.04 14.74 17.57
C THR A 6 -47.87 14.97 18.53
N VAL A 7 -47.59 16.21 18.90
CA VAL A 7 -46.65 16.51 19.99
C VAL A 7 -47.41 16.48 21.31
N VAL A 8 -47.14 15.49 22.15
CA VAL A 8 -47.62 15.47 23.54
C VAL A 8 -46.57 16.16 24.40
N ALA A 9 -46.84 17.40 24.80
CA ALA A 9 -46.01 18.11 25.77
C ALA A 9 -46.57 17.86 27.18
N PHE A 10 -45.69 17.58 28.15
CA PHE A 10 -46.06 17.50 29.55
C PHE A 10 -45.47 18.69 30.31
N ALA A 11 -46.32 19.43 31.02
CA ALA A 11 -45.86 20.51 31.88
C ALA A 11 -45.76 20.02 33.33
N ARG A 12 -44.57 20.18 33.93
CA ARG A 12 -44.34 19.98 35.36
C ARG A 12 -44.61 21.29 36.09
N ASN A 13 -45.36 21.24 37.19
CA ASN A 13 -45.61 22.41 38.02
C ASN A 13 -44.52 22.48 39.11
N ASP A 14 -43.58 23.40 38.98
CA ASP A 14 -42.37 23.46 39.84
C ASP A 14 -42.57 24.04 41.24
N THR A 15 -43.81 24.25 41.68
CA THR A 15 -44.08 24.64 43.07
C THR A 15 -44.48 23.45 43.96
N CYS A 16 -43.44 22.72 44.36
CA CYS A 16 -43.28 21.94 45.60
C CYS A 16 -44.25 20.74 45.87
N CYS A 17 -43.65 19.54 45.85
CA CYS A 17 -44.01 18.30 46.58
C CYS A 17 -45.10 17.34 46.05
N ASP A 18 -45.43 17.30 44.75
CA ASP A 18 -46.22 16.17 44.21
C ASP A 18 -45.87 15.92 42.72
N ASP A 19 -45.08 14.89 42.42
CA ASP A 19 -44.67 14.49 41.06
C ASP A 19 -45.83 13.86 40.30
N ARG A 20 -46.70 14.69 39.74
CA ARG A 20 -47.71 14.25 38.76
C ARG A 20 -47.65 15.11 37.50
N TRP A 21 -47.34 14.45 36.40
CA TRP A 21 -47.37 15.01 35.04
C TRP A 21 -48.82 15.06 34.53
N TYR A 22 -49.18 16.15 33.85
CA TYR A 22 -50.45 16.26 33.13
C TYR A 22 -50.16 16.31 31.62
N PRO A 23 -50.79 15.46 30.79
CA PRO A 23 -50.65 15.57 29.35
C PRO A 23 -51.35 16.85 28.86
N LEU A 24 -50.62 17.71 28.15
CA LEU A 24 -51.19 18.82 27.39
C LEU A 24 -51.25 18.40 25.91
N GLU A 25 -52.45 18.29 25.38
CA GLU A 25 -52.65 17.95 23.97
C GLU A 25 -52.61 19.24 23.14
N VAL A 26 -51.50 19.49 22.45
CA VAL A 26 -51.38 20.60 21.49
C VAL A 26 -51.56 20.02 20.09
N ARG A 27 -52.56 20.49 19.35
CA ARG A 27 -52.81 20.08 17.97
C ARG A 27 -52.45 21.23 17.03
N LEU A 28 -51.50 20.99 16.14
CA LEU A 28 -51.18 21.85 15.02
C LEU A 28 -51.97 21.36 13.79
N PHE A 29 -52.55 22.29 13.03
CA PHE A 29 -53.24 21.98 11.77
C PHE A 29 -52.51 22.67 10.63
N ALA A 30 -52.31 21.97 9.51
CA ALA A 30 -51.99 22.58 8.24
C ALA A 30 -53.28 22.76 7.42
N ASP A 31 -53.59 23.99 7.01
CA ASP A 31 -54.53 24.35 5.91
C ASP A 31 -54.34 25.87 5.62
N ASP A 32 -54.56 26.46 4.43
CA ASP A 32 -55.42 26.07 3.32
C ASP A 32 -55.07 26.77 1.98
N GLY A 33 -53.80 26.84 1.59
CA GLY A 33 -53.45 27.29 0.23
C GLY A 33 -53.94 28.69 -0.15
N THR A 34 -54.14 29.60 0.81
CA THR A 34 -54.40 31.01 0.55
C THR A 34 -53.33 31.87 1.23
N GLY A 35 -52.21 32.07 0.52
CA GLY A 35 -51.04 32.78 1.05
C GLY A 35 -51.39 34.08 1.78
N GLN A 36 -51.21 34.05 3.11
CA GLN A 36 -50.79 35.09 4.07
C GLN A 36 -50.89 34.50 5.50
N PRO A 37 -49.85 34.56 6.37
CA PRO A 37 -50.02 34.26 7.80
C PRO A 37 -50.38 35.53 8.60
N GLY A 38 -51.54 35.51 9.25
CA GLY A 38 -51.91 36.44 10.32
C GLY A 38 -51.70 35.82 11.70
N GLU A 39 -51.33 36.68 12.66
CA GLU A 39 -51.15 36.47 14.12
C GLU A 39 -51.62 35.14 14.74
N MET A 40 -50.71 34.44 15.43
CA MET A 40 -51.04 33.46 16.48
C MET A 40 -51.24 34.17 17.84
N THR A 41 -52.35 33.90 18.54
CA THR A 41 -52.56 34.35 19.93
C THR A 41 -53.03 33.20 20.82
N ALA A 42 -52.53 33.15 22.06
CA ALA A 42 -53.06 32.29 23.13
C ALA A 42 -53.42 33.16 24.36
N GLU A 43 -54.69 33.13 24.79
CA GLU A 43 -55.20 33.76 26.03
C GLU A 43 -55.26 32.75 27.18
N ASP A 44 -54.71 33.13 28.35
CA ASP A 44 -54.81 32.43 29.63
C ASP A 44 -56.21 32.62 30.26
N THR A 45 -56.91 31.52 30.55
CA THR A 45 -58.12 31.54 31.36
C THR A 45 -58.07 30.52 32.50
N THR A 46 -57.43 30.83 33.64
CA THR A 46 -58.10 31.14 34.93
C THR A 46 -57.27 30.91 36.22
N THR A 47 -56.79 32.04 36.79
CA THR A 47 -56.90 32.53 38.20
C THR A 47 -56.34 31.76 39.42
N GLY A 48 -55.39 32.40 40.15
CA GLY A 48 -55.63 32.63 41.60
C GLY A 48 -54.54 32.89 42.68
N GLY A 49 -53.25 33.16 42.41
CA GLY A 49 -52.24 33.81 43.33
C GLY A 49 -51.90 33.17 44.72
N PRO A 50 -50.93 33.71 45.52
CA PRO A 50 -49.97 34.77 45.27
C PRO A 50 -48.46 34.37 45.42
N ASP A 51 -47.66 35.04 44.61
CA ASP A 51 -46.26 35.47 44.79
C ASP A 51 -45.10 34.47 44.57
N ASN A 52 -44.14 35.00 43.78
CA ASN A 52 -42.69 34.78 43.71
C ASN A 52 -42.03 33.60 42.98
N ASP A 53 -42.62 33.13 41.88
CA ASP A 53 -41.95 32.20 40.96
C ASP A 53 -41.84 32.77 39.52
N ASN A 54 -40.64 32.60 38.98
CA ASN A 54 -40.15 32.87 37.64
C ASN A 54 -41.09 32.37 36.54
N SER A 55 -41.43 33.24 35.59
CA SER A 55 -41.43 32.91 34.16
C SER A 55 -41.98 34.08 33.35
N LYS A 56 -41.12 35.07 33.13
CA LYS A 56 -41.10 35.80 31.85
C LYS A 56 -39.65 36.07 31.46
N LYS A 57 -38.90 35.01 31.21
CA LYS A 57 -37.95 35.04 30.10
C LYS A 57 -38.75 34.59 28.88
N VAL A 58 -39.39 35.55 28.24
CA VAL A 58 -39.67 35.43 26.82
C VAL A 58 -38.28 35.48 26.20
N TRP A 59 -37.87 34.39 25.56
CA TRP A 59 -36.72 34.44 24.67
C TRP A 59 -37.15 35.30 23.49
N PHE A 60 -36.56 36.49 23.41
CA PHE A 60 -36.52 37.21 22.16
C PHE A 60 -35.45 36.49 21.35
N PHE A 61 -35.84 35.75 20.33
CA PHE A 61 -34.94 35.57 19.21
C PHE A 61 -34.90 36.95 18.54
N GLU A 62 -33.72 37.56 18.45
CA GLU A 62 -33.53 38.67 17.51
C GLU A 62 -33.66 38.03 16.13
N VAL A 63 -34.89 37.95 15.62
CA VAL A 63 -35.10 37.97 14.18
C VAL A 63 -34.51 39.31 13.77
N GLY A 64 -33.41 39.29 13.03
CA GLY A 64 -32.92 40.48 12.37
C GLY A 64 -34.11 41.15 11.67
N THR A 65 -34.12 42.48 11.61
CA THR A 65 -35.01 43.09 10.63
C THR A 65 -34.60 42.51 9.27
N ASP A 66 -35.60 42.12 8.50
CA ASP A 66 -35.50 41.61 7.14
C ASP A 66 -36.43 42.58 6.39
N GLU A 67 -35.86 43.69 5.94
CA GLU A 67 -36.61 44.87 5.47
C GLU A 67 -37.33 44.58 4.13
N ASP A 68 -36.81 43.67 3.31
CA ASP A 68 -37.37 43.33 2.00
C ASP A 68 -38.07 41.95 1.90
N GLN A 69 -38.03 41.15 2.96
CA GLN A 69 -38.77 39.89 3.18
C GLN A 69 -38.35 38.74 2.27
N ASP A 70 -37.06 38.64 1.98
CA ASP A 70 -36.50 37.53 1.20
C ASP A 70 -36.00 36.37 2.08
N GLY A 71 -35.89 36.58 3.40
CA GLY A 71 -35.45 35.57 4.36
C GLY A 71 -34.02 35.77 4.88
N LEU A 72 -33.28 36.74 4.36
CA LEU A 72 -31.97 37.16 4.86
C LEU A 72 -32.10 38.23 5.97
N PRO A 73 -31.26 38.23 7.00
CA PRO A 73 -31.26 39.31 7.99
C PRO A 73 -30.52 40.57 7.49
N ASP A 74 -31.05 41.77 7.72
CA ASP A 74 -30.43 43.07 7.34
C ASP A 74 -28.97 43.20 7.81
N THR A 75 -28.62 42.56 8.93
CA THR A 75 -27.26 42.57 9.48
C THR A 75 -26.27 41.74 8.68
N PHE A 76 -26.74 40.67 8.03
CA PHE A 76 -25.96 39.82 7.13
C PHE A 76 -25.77 40.54 5.79
N GLU A 77 -26.85 41.02 5.18
CA GLU A 77 -26.81 41.79 3.93
C GLU A 77 -25.94 43.06 4.06
N GLN A 78 -25.98 43.74 5.21
CA GLN A 78 -25.15 44.93 5.44
C GLN A 78 -23.64 44.62 5.50
N ASN A 79 -23.24 43.41 5.90
CA ASN A 79 -21.83 43.01 5.91
C ASN A 79 -21.29 42.84 4.48
N ILE A 80 -22.09 42.21 3.61
CA ILE A 80 -21.78 42.06 2.17
C ILE A 80 -21.67 43.43 1.51
N ILE A 81 -22.65 44.32 1.76
CA ILE A 81 -22.65 45.70 1.23
C ILE A 81 -21.45 46.53 1.70
N ASP A 82 -20.99 46.34 2.94
CA ASP A 82 -19.87 47.10 3.52
C ASP A 82 -18.48 46.56 3.10
N ALA A 83 -18.41 45.37 2.49
CA ALA A 83 -17.17 44.70 2.12
C ALA A 83 -16.43 45.36 0.93
N ASP A 84 -17.12 45.72 -0.15
CA ASP A 84 -16.58 46.57 -1.23
C ASP A 84 -17.36 47.89 -1.42
N PRO A 85 -16.83 49.02 -0.90
CA PRO A 85 -17.44 50.34 -1.07
C PRO A 85 -17.47 50.86 -2.53
N ASN A 86 -16.91 50.14 -3.49
CA ASN A 86 -16.84 50.51 -4.91
C ASN A 86 -17.75 49.68 -5.83
N ASP A 87 -18.47 48.69 -5.30
CA ASP A 87 -19.38 47.87 -6.09
C ASP A 87 -20.72 48.59 -6.37
N GLU A 88 -21.51 48.09 -7.34
CA GLU A 88 -22.81 48.63 -7.74
C GLU A 88 -23.94 48.28 -6.74
N VAL A 89 -23.67 47.46 -5.71
CA VAL A 89 -24.59 47.13 -4.61
C VAL A 89 -24.83 48.37 -3.73
N SER A 90 -26.06 48.86 -3.69
CA SER A 90 -26.37 50.21 -3.17
C SER A 90 -27.43 50.23 -2.07
N GLY A 91 -28.04 49.10 -1.75
CA GLY A 91 -28.97 48.89 -0.64
C GLY A 91 -29.21 47.41 -0.34
N LEU A 92 -29.90 47.14 0.78
CA LEU A 92 -30.27 45.79 1.24
C LEU A 92 -30.99 44.99 0.13
N GLU A 93 -31.90 45.66 -0.60
CA GLU A 93 -32.67 45.12 -1.76
C GLU A 93 -31.84 44.54 -2.93
N ASP A 94 -30.51 44.72 -2.92
CA ASP A 94 -29.58 44.24 -3.96
C ASP A 94 -28.90 42.89 -3.59
N VAL A 95 -28.99 42.45 -2.32
CA VAL A 95 -28.59 41.11 -1.83
C VAL A 95 -29.88 40.29 -1.74
N SER A 96 -29.93 39.09 -2.31
CA SER A 96 -31.17 38.29 -2.32
C SER A 96 -30.95 36.79 -2.16
N ASP A 97 -32.03 36.02 -2.01
CA ASP A 97 -32.06 34.54 -1.96
C ASP A 97 -31.46 33.78 -3.17
N VAL A 98 -30.90 34.50 -4.14
CA VAL A 98 -30.33 33.98 -5.39
C VAL A 98 -29.05 34.73 -5.81
N THR A 99 -28.55 35.65 -5.00
CA THR A 99 -27.24 36.27 -5.23
C THR A 99 -26.15 35.32 -4.74
N ASP A 100 -24.99 35.44 -5.37
CA ASP A 100 -23.80 34.59 -5.24
C ASP A 100 -22.62 35.55 -5.52
N PHE A 101 -22.00 36.07 -4.46
CA PHE A 101 -21.11 37.22 -4.55
C PHE A 101 -19.67 36.86 -4.94
N ASP A 102 -19.16 35.74 -4.48
CA ASP A 102 -17.85 35.20 -4.84
C ASP A 102 -17.88 34.30 -6.09
N ASN A 103 -19.07 33.91 -6.56
CA ASN A 103 -19.32 33.18 -7.82
C ASN A 103 -18.81 31.74 -7.80
N ASP A 104 -18.95 31.07 -6.67
CA ASP A 104 -18.56 29.67 -6.48
C ASP A 104 -19.69 28.69 -6.84
N GLY A 105 -20.94 29.18 -6.93
CA GLY A 105 -22.13 28.40 -7.27
C GLY A 105 -23.10 28.15 -6.12
N VAL A 106 -22.78 28.58 -4.89
CA VAL A 106 -23.69 28.64 -3.74
C VAL A 106 -24.31 30.03 -3.66
N SER A 107 -25.56 30.13 -3.21
CA SER A 107 -26.19 31.44 -3.00
C SER A 107 -25.90 31.95 -1.59
N ASP A 108 -25.80 33.26 -1.40
CA ASP A 108 -25.56 33.89 -0.08
C ASP A 108 -26.56 33.43 1.00
N ALA A 109 -27.79 33.08 0.61
CA ALA A 109 -28.81 32.54 1.52
C ALA A 109 -28.57 31.08 1.93
N ALA A 110 -27.97 30.28 1.05
CA ALA A 110 -27.52 28.93 1.36
C ALA A 110 -26.25 28.97 2.21
N GLU A 111 -25.31 29.86 1.90
CA GLU A 111 -24.11 30.10 2.71
C GLU A 111 -24.45 30.59 4.11
N HIS A 112 -25.41 31.52 4.23
CA HIS A 112 -25.93 31.93 5.55
C HIS A 112 -26.52 30.77 6.37
N ALA A 113 -27.11 29.78 5.69
CA ALA A 113 -27.67 28.60 6.33
C ALA A 113 -26.61 27.56 6.70
N ALA A 114 -25.56 27.41 5.87
CA ALA A 114 -24.39 26.56 6.09
C ALA A 114 -23.36 27.20 7.05
N GLN A 115 -23.49 28.49 7.35
CA GLN A 115 -22.57 29.29 8.16
C GLN A 115 -21.20 29.58 7.50
N THR A 116 -21.13 29.58 6.17
CA THR A 116 -19.96 29.90 5.33
C THR A 116 -19.89 31.41 5.02
N ASP A 117 -18.78 31.91 4.45
CA ASP A 117 -18.57 33.35 4.17
C ASP A 117 -18.92 33.70 2.71
N PRO A 118 -20.02 34.45 2.44
CA PRO A 118 -20.52 34.78 1.09
C PRO A 118 -19.64 35.75 0.27
N LEU A 119 -18.38 35.87 0.64
CA LEU A 119 -17.37 36.69 -0.01
C LEU A 119 -16.06 35.93 -0.21
N ASP A 120 -16.04 34.65 0.18
CA ASP A 120 -14.89 33.76 0.13
C ASP A 120 -15.35 32.44 -0.48
N SER A 121 -14.90 32.16 -1.70
CA SER A 121 -15.38 31.02 -2.49
C SER A 121 -14.91 29.65 -1.97
N ASP A 122 -14.12 29.63 -0.90
CA ASP A 122 -13.48 28.48 -0.25
C ASP A 122 -13.38 28.86 1.23
N SER A 123 -14.43 28.57 1.99
CA SER A 123 -14.68 29.12 3.32
C SER A 123 -13.79 28.54 4.42
N ASP A 124 -13.23 27.35 4.22
CA ASP A 124 -12.33 26.67 5.16
C ASP A 124 -10.89 26.51 4.67
N ASP A 125 -10.56 27.05 3.49
CA ASP A 125 -9.23 27.16 2.88
C ASP A 125 -8.60 25.79 2.58
N ASP A 126 -9.40 24.80 2.17
CA ASP A 126 -8.94 23.42 1.96
C ASP A 126 -8.52 23.12 0.50
N GLY A 127 -8.97 23.96 -0.44
CA GLY A 127 -8.68 23.85 -1.87
C GLY A 127 -9.88 23.49 -2.76
N SER A 128 -11.00 23.06 -2.18
CA SER A 128 -12.31 22.96 -2.82
C SER A 128 -13.09 24.26 -2.67
N LEU A 129 -14.01 24.54 -3.59
CA LEU A 129 -14.92 25.68 -3.46
C LEU A 129 -16.20 25.27 -2.71
N ASP A 130 -16.85 26.14 -1.92
CA ASP A 130 -18.07 25.77 -1.19
C ASP A 130 -19.13 25.18 -2.12
N GLY A 131 -19.23 25.70 -3.35
CA GLY A 131 -20.12 25.19 -4.40
C GLY A 131 -19.76 23.81 -4.95
N GLU A 132 -18.48 23.46 -4.99
CA GLU A 132 -18.00 22.13 -5.37
C GLU A 132 -18.26 21.13 -4.24
N GLU A 133 -18.01 21.52 -3.00
CA GLU A 133 -18.25 20.72 -1.80
C GLU A 133 -19.73 20.40 -1.60
N VAL A 134 -20.61 21.41 -1.71
CA VAL A 134 -22.07 21.19 -1.67
C VAL A 134 -22.53 20.22 -2.77
N ALA A 135 -21.85 20.18 -3.91
CA ALA A 135 -22.17 19.27 -5.00
C ALA A 135 -21.63 17.85 -4.77
N ALA A 136 -20.45 17.71 -4.14
CA ALA A 136 -19.85 16.45 -3.73
C ALA A 136 -20.56 15.84 -2.51
N GLY A 137 -21.15 16.67 -1.65
CA GLY A 137 -21.83 16.28 -0.42
C GLY A 137 -20.98 16.45 0.85
N THR A 138 -19.80 17.05 0.73
CA THR A 138 -18.90 17.45 1.82
C THR A 138 -19.40 18.71 2.55
N ASP A 139 -18.82 19.06 3.70
CA ASP A 139 -19.24 20.22 4.53
C ASP A 139 -18.32 21.44 4.31
N PRO A 140 -18.76 22.52 3.62
CA PRO A 140 -17.92 23.66 3.24
C PRO A 140 -17.34 24.53 4.38
N ALA A 141 -17.52 24.10 5.62
CA ALA A 141 -16.95 24.72 6.80
C ALA A 141 -16.01 23.77 7.55
N ASN A 142 -15.75 22.60 6.97
CA ASN A 142 -14.91 21.55 7.51
C ASN A 142 -13.92 21.03 6.43
N PRO A 143 -12.62 21.37 6.53
CA PRO A 143 -11.65 21.16 5.45
C PRO A 143 -11.20 19.70 5.28
N ASP A 144 -11.90 18.74 5.88
CA ASP A 144 -11.57 17.30 5.99
C ASP A 144 -12.86 16.59 6.48
N SER A 145 -13.73 16.23 5.54
CA SER A 145 -15.13 15.86 5.78
C SER A 145 -15.32 14.48 6.38
N ASP A 146 -14.46 13.52 6.06
CA ASP A 146 -14.49 12.16 6.64
C ASP A 146 -13.48 11.97 7.78
N GLY A 147 -12.52 12.90 7.95
CA GLY A 147 -11.66 13.00 9.13
C GLY A 147 -10.42 12.11 9.07
N ASP A 148 -10.02 11.68 7.89
CA ASP A 148 -8.92 10.74 7.65
C ASP A 148 -7.53 11.44 7.66
N GLY A 149 -7.51 12.76 7.44
CA GLY A 149 -6.34 13.63 7.44
C GLY A 149 -5.89 14.14 6.07
N LEU A 150 -6.58 13.77 4.99
CA LEU A 150 -6.59 14.49 3.72
C LEU A 150 -7.52 15.71 3.83
N LEU A 151 -7.44 16.59 2.83
CA LEU A 151 -8.37 17.71 2.72
C LEU A 151 -9.31 17.41 1.57
N ASP A 152 -10.59 17.75 1.65
CA ASP A 152 -11.56 17.45 0.58
C ASP A 152 -11.05 17.97 -0.78
N GLY A 153 -10.36 19.12 -0.78
CA GLY A 153 -9.68 19.72 -1.94
C GLY A 153 -8.59 18.89 -2.62
N VAL A 154 -8.05 17.84 -1.98
CA VAL A 154 -7.09 16.91 -2.61
C VAL A 154 -7.73 15.58 -3.04
N GLU A 155 -8.97 15.32 -2.62
CA GLU A 155 -9.69 14.06 -2.80
C GLU A 155 -10.70 14.16 -3.92
N THR A 156 -10.24 13.87 -5.13
CA THR A 156 -10.97 14.20 -6.35
C THR A 156 -12.05 13.18 -6.74
N GLY A 157 -12.16 12.05 -6.04
CA GLY A 157 -13.12 10.98 -6.32
C GLY A 157 -12.94 10.33 -7.69
N THR A 158 -11.73 10.35 -8.25
CA THR A 158 -11.45 9.75 -9.58
C THR A 158 -11.17 8.25 -9.52
N GLY A 159 -10.91 7.69 -8.33
CA GLY A 159 -10.48 6.30 -8.14
C GLY A 159 -9.08 6.05 -8.71
N THR A 160 -8.20 7.04 -8.68
CA THR A 160 -6.85 6.92 -9.25
C THR A 160 -5.90 7.87 -8.54
N PHE A 161 -4.92 7.33 -7.83
CA PHE A 161 -3.93 8.14 -7.14
C PHE A 161 -2.97 8.82 -8.13
N THR A 162 -3.11 10.14 -8.24
CA THR A 162 -2.22 10.95 -9.09
C THR A 162 -1.07 11.56 -8.29
N SER A 163 -1.35 12.02 -7.07
CA SER A 163 -0.36 12.57 -6.12
C SER A 163 -0.98 12.83 -4.74
N ALA A 164 -0.17 13.18 -3.73
CA ALA A 164 -0.66 13.68 -2.43
C ALA A 164 -1.43 15.02 -2.48
N SER A 165 -1.63 15.62 -3.67
CA SER A 165 -2.46 16.81 -3.88
C SER A 165 -3.62 16.55 -4.85
N ASP A 166 -3.79 15.30 -5.26
CA ASP A 166 -4.82 14.76 -6.14
C ASP A 166 -4.83 13.24 -5.94
N THR A 167 -5.41 12.82 -4.82
CA THR A 167 -5.32 11.45 -4.31
C THR A 167 -6.28 10.51 -5.00
N GLY A 168 -7.28 11.05 -5.72
CA GLY A 168 -8.30 10.25 -6.39
C GLY A 168 -9.33 9.60 -5.45
N THR A 169 -9.14 9.74 -4.14
CA THR A 169 -9.96 9.14 -3.08
C THR A 169 -11.31 9.83 -2.92
N ASP A 170 -12.27 9.18 -2.27
CA ASP A 170 -13.61 9.73 -2.01
C ASP A 170 -13.61 10.56 -0.70
N PRO A 171 -13.82 11.90 -0.75
CA PRO A 171 -13.76 12.79 0.42
C PRO A 171 -14.83 12.55 1.50
N LEU A 172 -15.67 11.54 1.31
CA LEU A 172 -16.69 11.10 2.26
C LEU A 172 -16.42 9.70 2.81
N ASN A 173 -15.31 9.07 2.39
CA ASN A 173 -14.93 7.73 2.77
C ASN A 173 -13.45 7.66 3.14
N ALA A 174 -13.20 7.62 4.45
CA ALA A 174 -11.86 7.66 5.02
C ALA A 174 -10.91 6.49 4.66
N ASP A 175 -11.38 5.50 3.90
CA ASP A 175 -10.70 4.28 3.46
C ASP A 175 -11.35 3.87 2.13
N THR A 176 -10.84 4.40 1.02
CA THR A 176 -11.49 4.39 -0.30
C THR A 176 -11.47 3.00 -0.95
N ASP A 177 -10.43 2.21 -0.71
CA ASP A 177 -10.27 0.85 -1.25
C ASP A 177 -10.64 -0.27 -0.27
N ASP A 178 -11.12 0.08 0.93
CA ASP A 178 -11.68 -0.80 1.95
C ASP A 178 -10.67 -1.85 2.48
N ASP A 179 -9.37 -1.55 2.46
CA ASP A 179 -8.32 -2.47 2.92
C ASP A 179 -8.02 -2.40 4.44
N GLY A 180 -8.55 -1.36 5.11
CA GLY A 180 -8.47 -1.09 6.53
C GLY A 180 -7.48 0.00 6.93
N ALA A 181 -6.64 0.48 6.02
CA ALA A 181 -5.82 1.68 6.18
C ALA A 181 -6.60 2.90 5.66
N SER A 182 -6.51 4.04 6.35
CA SER A 182 -7.14 5.26 5.80
C SER A 182 -6.31 5.87 4.70
N ASP A 183 -6.97 6.48 3.72
CA ASP A 183 -6.36 7.13 2.57
C ASP A 183 -5.23 8.11 2.98
N GLY A 184 -5.50 8.98 3.96
CA GLY A 184 -4.54 9.94 4.48
C GLY A 184 -3.34 9.31 5.18
N PHE A 185 -3.49 8.10 5.73
CA PHE A 185 -2.37 7.34 6.28
C PHE A 185 -1.51 6.74 5.17
N GLU A 186 -2.13 6.13 4.18
CA GLU A 186 -1.45 5.49 3.06
C GLU A 186 -0.62 6.49 2.27
N VAL A 187 -1.22 7.64 1.93
CA VAL A 187 -0.53 8.75 1.27
C VAL A 187 0.66 9.24 2.10
N SER A 188 0.55 9.23 3.44
CA SER A 188 1.65 9.65 4.32
C SER A 188 2.81 8.64 4.39
N GLU A 189 2.52 7.35 4.19
CA GLU A 189 3.50 6.25 4.18
C GLU A 189 4.00 5.90 2.76
N ASN A 190 3.50 6.58 1.72
CA ASN A 190 3.78 6.38 0.28
C ASN A 190 3.22 5.07 -0.29
N PHE A 191 1.98 4.80 0.10
CA PHE A 191 1.11 3.78 -0.44
C PHE A 191 0.02 4.47 -1.27
N ASP A 192 -0.52 3.75 -2.26
CA ASP A 192 -1.63 4.18 -3.11
C ASP A 192 -2.97 3.88 -2.40
N PRO A 193 -3.75 4.91 -2.02
CA PRO A 193 -5.01 4.76 -1.28
C PRO A 193 -6.23 4.37 -2.14
N ASN A 194 -6.00 3.95 -3.39
CA ASN A 194 -7.06 3.40 -4.24
C ASN A 194 -6.68 1.98 -4.72
N ASP A 195 -5.67 1.37 -4.10
CA ASP A 195 -5.16 0.04 -4.41
C ASP A 195 -5.08 -0.76 -3.11
N PRO A 196 -6.03 -1.68 -2.86
CA PRO A 196 -6.12 -2.42 -1.60
C PRO A 196 -4.91 -3.34 -1.33
N ASN A 197 -4.08 -3.58 -2.35
CA ASN A 197 -2.83 -4.34 -2.25
C ASN A 197 -1.62 -3.45 -1.91
N SER A 198 -1.78 -2.14 -2.00
CA SER A 198 -0.81 -1.15 -1.61
C SER A 198 -1.12 -0.63 -0.20
N ASN A 199 -1.00 -1.48 0.83
CA ASN A 199 -1.34 -1.06 2.19
C ASN A 199 -0.16 -1.05 3.18
N PRO A 200 -0.11 -0.05 4.09
CA PRO A 200 0.82 -0.04 5.21
C PRO A 200 0.38 -1.02 6.31
N ASP A 201 1.33 -1.82 6.82
CA ASP A 201 1.11 -2.71 7.97
C ASP A 201 0.43 -1.99 9.16
N ILE A 202 -0.82 -2.33 9.48
CA ILE A 202 -1.53 -1.77 10.64
C ILE A 202 -1.10 -2.52 11.92
N PRO A 203 -0.35 -1.88 12.85
CA PRO A 203 0.17 -2.55 14.03
C PRO A 203 -0.92 -2.83 15.06
N ILE A 204 -1.20 -4.11 15.30
CA ILE A 204 -2.04 -4.55 16.43
C ILE A 204 -1.16 -4.65 17.69
N VAL A 205 -1.36 -3.72 18.64
CA VAL A 205 -0.58 -3.70 19.89
C VAL A 205 -1.19 -4.70 20.88
N GLN A 206 -0.36 -5.59 21.42
CA GLN A 206 -0.83 -6.56 22.42
C GLN A 206 -0.98 -5.92 23.81
N PRO A 207 -2.06 -6.23 24.56
CA PRO A 207 -2.31 -5.58 25.86
C PRO A 207 -1.29 -5.97 26.93
N SER A 208 -0.72 -4.97 27.61
CA SER A 208 0.16 -5.11 28.77
C SER A 208 -0.59 -4.82 30.08
N PHE A 209 -1.63 -5.59 30.41
CA PHE A 209 -2.47 -5.22 31.56
C PHE A 209 -1.74 -5.29 32.91
N VAL A 210 -1.87 -4.20 33.68
CA VAL A 210 -1.34 -4.04 35.04
C VAL A 210 -2.33 -4.63 36.05
N PRO A 211 -1.91 -5.54 36.97
CA PRO A 211 -2.79 -6.05 38.03
C PRO A 211 -3.35 -4.92 38.90
N ILE A 212 -4.62 -5.00 39.31
CA ILE A 212 -5.23 -4.00 40.20
C ILE A 212 -5.19 -4.50 41.64
N ASP A 213 -4.61 -3.69 42.52
CA ASP A 213 -4.54 -3.95 43.96
C ASP A 213 -5.35 -2.93 44.77
N GLU A 214 -5.89 -3.38 45.91
CA GLU A 214 -6.44 -2.48 46.92
C GLU A 214 -5.29 -1.71 47.60
N LEU A 215 -5.06 -0.48 47.16
CA LEU A 215 -4.01 0.40 47.69
C LEU A 215 -4.34 0.90 49.11
N ALA A 216 -5.64 1.02 49.42
CA ALA A 216 -6.19 1.25 50.75
C ALA A 216 -7.65 0.75 50.81
N PRO A 217 -8.26 0.52 51.99
CA PRO A 217 -9.64 0.04 52.10
C PRO A 217 -10.62 0.86 51.25
N GLY A 218 -11.12 0.28 50.16
CA GLY A 218 -12.02 0.93 49.20
C GLY A 218 -11.37 1.81 48.13
N ALA A 219 -10.04 1.87 48.04
CA ALA A 219 -9.29 2.60 47.02
C ALA A 219 -8.42 1.60 46.24
N TYR A 220 -8.74 1.42 44.96
CA TYR A 220 -8.10 0.47 44.06
C TYR A 220 -7.30 1.22 42.99
N GLY A 221 -6.16 0.68 42.61
CA GLY A 221 -5.34 1.26 41.55
C GLY A 221 -4.35 0.24 40.99
N PRO A 222 -3.74 0.54 39.83
CA PRO A 222 -2.81 -0.35 39.16
C PRO A 222 -1.54 -0.60 40.01
N ASP A 223 -1.17 -1.87 40.20
CA ASP A 223 0.12 -2.31 40.76
C ASP A 223 1.21 -2.26 39.68
N LEU A 224 1.77 -1.07 39.49
CA LEU A 224 2.88 -0.80 38.56
C LEU A 224 4.20 -1.52 38.94
N THR A 225 4.20 -2.41 39.94
CA THR A 225 5.39 -3.17 40.36
C THR A 225 5.49 -4.56 39.76
N GLN A 226 4.48 -5.00 38.99
CA GLN A 226 4.44 -6.28 38.28
C GLN A 226 4.26 -6.03 36.77
N ASN A 227 5.15 -6.59 35.94
CA ASN A 227 4.92 -6.68 34.49
C ASN A 227 4.02 -7.90 34.21
N GLY A 228 3.01 -7.76 33.32
CA GLY A 228 1.86 -8.67 33.08
C GLY A 228 2.20 -10.18 33.03
N VAL A 229 1.29 -11.13 33.30
CA VAL A 229 -0.17 -11.21 33.11
C VAL A 229 -0.80 -11.93 34.33
N ASN A 230 -1.97 -11.50 34.84
CA ASN A 230 -2.91 -12.44 35.47
C ASN A 230 -4.37 -11.99 35.32
N TYR A 231 -5.04 -12.70 34.42
CA TYR A 231 -6.48 -12.72 34.18
C TYR A 231 -7.24 -12.92 35.50
N GLN A 232 -7.90 -11.88 36.03
CA GLN A 232 -8.73 -11.98 37.25
C GLN A 232 -10.07 -12.67 36.99
N GLU A 233 -10.09 -13.78 36.27
CA GLU A 233 -11.24 -14.70 36.20
C GLU A 233 -11.49 -15.43 37.53
N ASN A 234 -10.57 -15.33 38.50
CA ASN A 234 -10.57 -16.21 39.67
C ASN A 234 -11.07 -15.59 40.98
N HIS A 235 -11.80 -14.45 40.99
CA HIS A 235 -12.31 -13.99 42.28
C HIS A 235 -13.56 -13.12 42.39
N TYR A 236 -14.57 -13.22 41.53
CA TYR A 236 -15.86 -12.58 41.85
C TYR A 236 -17.05 -13.45 41.48
N ASP A 237 -17.81 -13.92 42.49
CA ASP A 237 -19.06 -14.67 42.33
C ASP A 237 -20.23 -13.81 41.74
N GLY A 238 -19.93 -12.65 41.17
CA GLY A 238 -20.87 -11.72 40.55
C GLY A 238 -20.83 -11.85 39.03
N GLY A 239 -21.96 -12.19 38.42
CA GLY A 239 -22.05 -12.60 37.02
C GLY A 239 -21.58 -11.55 36.02
N VAL A 240 -20.96 -12.06 34.94
CA VAL A 240 -20.77 -11.38 33.67
C VAL A 240 -22.14 -10.91 33.17
N ILE A 241 -22.27 -9.64 32.79
CA ILE A 241 -23.47 -9.11 32.15
C ILE A 241 -23.11 -8.87 30.68
N ILE A 242 -23.41 -9.84 29.82
CA ILE A 242 -23.43 -9.63 28.37
C ILE A 242 -24.73 -8.90 28.06
N ASN A 243 -24.66 -7.61 27.72
CA ASN A 243 -25.84 -6.86 27.31
C ASN A 243 -25.96 -6.88 25.80
N ASN A 244 -26.62 -7.92 25.28
CA ASN A 244 -26.97 -8.09 23.87
C ASN A 244 -28.07 -7.11 23.39
N ALA A 245 -27.97 -5.83 23.79
CA ALA A 245 -28.96 -4.79 23.52
C ALA A 245 -28.40 -3.36 23.52
N ALA A 246 -27.09 -3.14 23.65
CA ALA A 246 -26.47 -1.85 23.35
C ALA A 246 -25.79 -1.97 21.99
N GLN A 247 -26.26 -1.22 20.99
CA GLN A 247 -25.49 -1.01 19.77
C GLN A 247 -24.18 -0.32 20.17
N GLY A 248 -23.04 -0.97 19.95
CA GLY A 248 -21.71 -0.41 20.14
C GLY A 248 -21.14 -0.45 21.57
N ASN A 249 -20.03 -1.18 21.70
CA ASN A 249 -18.86 -0.89 22.55
C ASN A 249 -18.83 -1.37 24.04
N TYR A 250 -17.72 -2.06 24.35
CA TYR A 250 -17.13 -2.42 25.66
C TYR A 250 -17.61 -3.64 26.46
N ASP A 251 -16.63 -4.34 27.05
CA ASP A 251 -16.84 -5.29 28.14
C ASP A 251 -16.89 -4.57 29.49
N VAL A 252 -17.92 -4.83 30.29
CA VAL A 252 -18.14 -4.19 31.60
C VAL A 252 -18.13 -5.21 32.74
N HIS A 253 -17.17 -5.07 33.65
CA HIS A 253 -17.10 -5.88 34.86
C HIS A 253 -17.46 -5.06 36.10
N VAL A 254 -18.34 -5.57 36.96
CA VAL A 254 -18.77 -4.90 38.21
C VAL A 254 -18.51 -5.79 39.43
N SER A 255 -17.90 -5.25 40.49
CA SER A 255 -17.67 -5.98 41.76
C SER A 255 -17.90 -5.11 43.00
N GLY A 256 -18.37 -5.70 44.12
CA GLY A 256 -18.67 -4.99 45.39
C GLY A 256 -19.20 -5.87 46.53
N ASP A 257 -19.26 -5.35 47.77
CA ASP A 257 -19.87 -6.00 48.96
C ASP A 257 -20.94 -5.08 49.61
N PRO A 258 -22.24 -5.40 49.48
CA PRO A 258 -22.78 -6.60 48.84
C PRO A 258 -22.69 -6.52 47.30
N ALA A 259 -22.54 -7.69 46.65
CA ALA A 259 -22.62 -7.77 45.19
C ALA A 259 -23.96 -7.18 44.71
N PRO A 260 -23.97 -6.30 43.69
CA PRO A 260 -25.20 -5.65 43.23
C PRO A 260 -26.29 -6.68 42.95
N LEU A 261 -27.45 -6.53 43.60
CA LEU A 261 -28.51 -7.56 43.59
C LEU A 261 -29.39 -7.53 42.32
N ARG A 262 -29.21 -6.54 41.43
CA ARG A 262 -29.93 -6.38 40.16
C ARG A 262 -29.06 -5.64 39.14
N SER A 263 -28.83 -6.28 38.00
CA SER A 263 -28.57 -5.62 36.73
C SER A 263 -29.85 -4.91 36.26
N PHE A 264 -29.88 -3.59 36.09
CA PHE A 264 -30.99 -2.95 35.35
C PHE A 264 -30.63 -1.55 34.81
N ASP A 265 -30.84 -1.39 33.49
CA ASP A 265 -31.14 -0.19 32.68
C ASP A 265 -30.21 1.05 32.69
N ALA A 266 -28.96 0.99 33.12
CA ALA A 266 -28.11 2.19 33.10
C ALA A 266 -26.62 1.91 32.86
N ILE A 267 -26.31 1.41 31.67
CA ILE A 267 -25.38 2.17 30.84
C ILE A 267 -26.28 2.54 29.65
N GLU A 268 -26.94 3.71 29.70
CA GLU A 268 -27.23 4.31 28.39
C GLU A 268 -25.88 4.37 27.69
N PRO A 269 -25.78 4.01 26.39
CA PRO A 269 -24.52 4.16 25.68
C PRO A 269 -23.98 5.54 26.02
N MET A 270 -22.67 5.67 26.16
CA MET A 270 -22.07 6.97 26.44
C MET A 270 -22.19 7.83 25.16
N ILE A 271 -23.41 7.97 24.62
CA ILE A 271 -23.80 8.99 23.67
C ILE A 271 -23.45 10.27 24.39
N SER A 272 -22.60 11.07 23.78
CA SER A 272 -22.29 12.38 24.30
C SER A 272 -23.60 13.11 24.64
N HIS A 273 -23.88 13.33 25.92
CA HIS A 273 -24.99 14.20 26.34
C HIS A 273 -24.67 15.69 26.13
N GLY A 274 -23.70 16.01 25.28
CA GLY A 274 -23.57 17.31 24.64
C GLY A 274 -23.37 17.11 23.14
N ASN A 275 -24.16 17.79 22.31
CA ASN A 275 -23.71 18.07 20.94
C ASN A 275 -22.23 18.50 21.02
N GLY A 276 -21.35 17.85 20.25
CA GLY A 276 -19.90 18.04 20.26
C GLY A 276 -19.45 19.42 20.74
N GLY A 277 -18.57 19.46 21.73
CA GLY A 277 -18.21 20.70 22.40
C GLY A 277 -17.02 20.58 23.34
N THR A 278 -16.73 21.67 24.06
CA THR A 278 -15.49 21.82 24.85
C THR A 278 -15.53 21.17 26.25
N ALA A 279 -16.48 20.27 26.56
CA ALA A 279 -16.66 19.74 27.90
C ALA A 279 -17.27 18.33 27.95
N ILE A 280 -16.69 17.47 28.81
CA ILE A 280 -17.25 16.18 29.23
C ILE A 280 -18.65 16.34 29.86
N SER A 281 -19.57 15.40 29.61
CA SER A 281 -20.91 15.36 30.22
C SER A 281 -20.84 15.27 31.76
N GLY A 282 -21.67 16.07 32.43
CA GLY A 282 -21.84 15.99 33.90
C GLY A 282 -22.97 15.06 34.34
N GLN A 283 -23.48 14.18 33.46
CA GLN A 283 -24.77 13.50 33.66
C GLN A 283 -24.78 11.97 33.47
N ASN A 284 -23.64 11.31 33.23
CA ASN A 284 -23.65 9.85 33.04
C ASN A 284 -23.86 9.16 34.38
N ARG A 285 -25.12 8.90 34.76
CA ARG A 285 -25.46 8.31 36.06
C ARG A 285 -25.72 6.82 35.90
N PRO A 286 -24.72 5.94 36.11
CA PRO A 286 -24.93 4.52 35.90
C PRO A 286 -25.91 3.90 36.92
N TRP A 287 -26.29 4.60 38.02
CA TRP A 287 -27.33 4.11 38.93
C TRP A 287 -28.28 5.21 39.45
N GLY A 288 -29.59 4.88 39.46
CA GLY A 288 -30.69 5.83 39.69
C GLY A 288 -31.22 5.94 41.12
N ASP A 289 -30.63 5.27 42.12
CA ASP A 289 -31.23 5.12 43.45
C ASP A 289 -30.60 5.97 44.57
N GLY A 290 -29.59 6.80 44.26
CA GLY A 290 -29.17 7.90 45.13
C GLY A 290 -28.12 7.56 46.19
N GLY A 291 -27.26 6.57 45.89
CA GLY A 291 -25.92 6.47 46.46
C GLY A 291 -25.78 5.78 47.82
N GLY A 292 -24.56 5.28 48.08
CA GLY A 292 -24.12 4.73 49.37
C GLY A 292 -23.41 3.37 49.33
N GLU A 293 -22.97 2.91 48.16
CA GLU A 293 -22.51 1.55 47.91
C GLU A 293 -21.14 1.58 47.23
N ASN A 294 -20.10 1.01 47.86
CA ASN A 294 -18.75 0.99 47.27
C ASN A 294 -18.64 -0.14 46.23
N PHE A 295 -18.31 0.19 44.99
CA PHE A 295 -18.09 -0.78 43.91
C PHE A 295 -16.97 -0.36 42.95
N THR A 296 -16.53 -1.29 42.12
CA THR A 296 -15.55 -1.06 41.05
C THR A 296 -16.17 -1.50 39.73
N VAL A 297 -16.05 -0.64 38.71
CA VAL A 297 -16.38 -0.91 37.31
C VAL A 297 -15.11 -0.91 36.48
N ARG A 298 -14.96 -1.88 35.58
CA ARG A 298 -13.87 -1.95 34.61
C ARG A 298 -14.44 -1.99 33.19
N TYR A 299 -13.87 -1.19 32.29
CA TYR A 299 -14.16 -1.13 30.86
C TYR A 299 -12.87 -1.43 30.10
N ASN A 300 -12.87 -2.33 29.12
CA ASN A 300 -11.69 -2.58 28.29
C ASN A 300 -12.11 -2.81 26.83
N GLY A 301 -11.15 -2.60 25.91
CA GLY A 301 -11.38 -2.61 24.47
C GLY A 301 -10.13 -2.24 23.66
N TYR A 302 -10.06 -2.62 22.40
CA TYR A 302 -9.15 -2.04 21.41
C TYR A 302 -9.80 -0.76 20.91
N LEU A 303 -9.15 0.36 21.16
CA LEU A 303 -9.45 1.61 20.47
C LEU A 303 -8.83 1.50 19.08
N ASP A 304 -9.68 1.41 18.07
CA ASP A 304 -9.24 1.33 16.70
C ASP A 304 -8.96 2.73 16.18
N MET A 305 -7.70 3.00 15.93
CA MET A 305 -7.23 4.24 15.35
C MET A 305 -6.52 3.96 14.02
N SER A 306 -6.90 2.91 13.27
CA SER A 306 -6.33 2.61 11.94
C SER A 306 -6.67 3.71 10.93
N ALA A 307 -7.91 4.17 10.94
CA ALA A 307 -8.39 5.23 10.05
C ALA A 307 -8.13 6.66 10.60
N PHE A 308 -7.16 6.82 11.51
CA PHE A 308 -6.89 8.10 12.18
C PHE A 308 -5.44 8.50 11.99
N SER A 309 -5.21 9.70 11.45
CA SER A 309 -3.88 10.15 11.06
C SER A 309 -2.91 10.33 12.25
N PRO A 310 -1.59 10.12 12.03
CA PRO A 310 -0.56 10.35 13.03
C PRO A 310 -0.64 11.74 13.68
N GLY A 311 -0.77 11.79 15.00
CA GLY A 311 -1.17 13.03 15.64
C GLY A 311 -1.08 13.04 17.15
N THR A 312 -1.35 14.21 17.73
CA THR A 312 -1.48 14.35 19.20
C THR A 312 -2.94 14.36 19.60
N TYR A 313 -3.35 13.28 20.25
CA TYR A 313 -4.68 13.06 20.79
C TYR A 313 -4.71 13.29 22.29
N ASN A 314 -5.89 13.35 22.88
CA ASN A 314 -6.10 13.57 24.29
C ASN A 314 -7.16 12.63 24.86
N ILE A 315 -6.84 11.93 25.93
CA ILE A 315 -7.82 11.22 26.76
C ILE A 315 -8.33 12.17 27.84
N HIS A 316 -9.65 12.28 27.96
CA HIS A 316 -10.35 13.12 28.93
C HIS A 316 -11.10 12.24 29.91
N LEU A 317 -10.75 12.32 31.20
CA LEU A 317 -11.45 11.59 32.26
C LEU A 317 -12.28 12.55 33.12
N GLY A 318 -13.57 12.24 33.27
CA GLY A 318 -14.48 12.88 34.21
C GLY A 318 -15.09 11.86 35.15
N ALA A 319 -14.97 12.09 36.45
CA ALA A 319 -15.64 11.26 37.45
C ALA A 319 -15.85 12.05 38.74
N ASP A 320 -16.82 11.65 39.56
CA ASP A 320 -16.90 12.14 40.95
C ASP A 320 -15.85 11.48 41.86
N ASP A 321 -15.56 10.20 41.64
CA ASP A 321 -14.54 9.43 42.36
C ASP A 321 -13.31 9.08 41.49
N THR A 322 -12.64 7.98 41.79
CA THR A 322 -11.33 7.65 41.20
C THR A 322 -11.53 6.92 39.89
N ASN A 323 -10.95 7.42 38.81
CA ASN A 323 -10.97 6.80 37.50
C ASN A 323 -9.53 6.66 36.96
N PHE A 324 -9.21 5.53 36.38
CA PHE A 324 -7.91 5.25 35.78
C PHE A 324 -8.09 4.70 34.37
N PHE A 325 -7.32 5.18 33.42
CA PHE A 325 -7.29 4.70 32.05
C PHE A 325 -5.83 4.40 31.66
N ILE A 326 -5.59 3.24 31.08
CA ILE A 326 -4.30 2.83 30.53
C ILE A 326 -4.55 2.35 29.11
N MET A 327 -3.67 2.73 28.18
CA MET A 327 -3.70 2.24 26.80
C MET A 327 -2.28 2.01 26.32
N ASP A 328 -2.03 0.93 25.61
CA ASP A 328 -0.72 0.65 25.03
C ASP A 328 -0.72 1.03 23.55
N THR A 329 0.21 1.89 23.14
CA THR A 329 0.43 2.25 21.73
C THR A 329 1.83 1.81 21.28
N VAL A 330 2.10 1.90 19.98
CA VAL A 330 3.45 1.68 19.40
C VAL A 330 4.50 2.62 20.01
N ASP A 331 4.09 3.82 20.42
CA ASP A 331 4.92 4.83 21.08
C ASP A 331 5.11 4.62 22.58
N GLY A 332 4.41 3.65 23.14
CA GLY A 332 4.45 3.27 24.54
C GLY A 332 3.13 3.47 25.27
N GLN A 333 3.18 3.30 26.59
CA GLN A 333 1.97 3.26 27.41
C GLN A 333 1.45 4.67 27.75
N VAL A 334 0.18 4.91 27.44
CA VAL A 334 -0.62 6.05 27.87
C VAL A 334 -1.25 5.74 29.22
N THR A 335 -1.15 6.67 30.18
CA THR A 335 -1.79 6.53 31.49
C THR A 335 -2.46 7.82 31.89
N ALA A 336 -3.79 7.80 31.98
CA ALA A 336 -4.60 8.89 32.48
C ALA A 336 -5.23 8.53 33.83
N GLN A 337 -5.25 9.48 34.75
CA GLN A 337 -5.75 9.27 36.11
C GLN A 337 -6.56 10.46 36.59
N HIS A 338 -7.75 10.16 37.11
CA HIS A 338 -8.60 11.08 37.84
C HIS A 338 -8.70 10.65 39.30
N ASN A 339 -8.40 11.58 40.22
CA ASN A 339 -8.25 11.32 41.65
C ASN A 339 -9.36 11.93 42.53
N CYS A 340 -10.52 12.31 41.94
CA CYS A 340 -11.74 12.92 42.54
C CYS A 340 -11.97 14.46 42.37
N CYS A 341 -13.28 14.81 42.28
CA CYS A 341 -13.96 16.14 42.20
C CYS A 341 -13.96 16.86 40.81
N PRO A 342 -14.97 17.74 40.48
CA PRO A 342 -15.46 18.00 39.11
C PRO A 342 -14.51 18.85 38.25
N GLN A 343 -13.38 18.26 37.88
CA GLN A 343 -12.37 18.81 36.98
C GLN A 343 -12.04 17.74 35.97
N ASN A 344 -12.28 18.03 34.69
CA ASN A 344 -11.83 17.20 33.57
C ASN A 344 -10.29 17.00 33.67
N GLN A 345 -9.82 15.76 33.66
CA GLN A 345 -8.39 15.45 33.52
C GLN A 345 -8.10 15.11 32.07
N THR A 346 -7.39 16.01 31.40
CA THR A 346 -6.92 15.81 30.01
C THR A 346 -5.49 15.30 30.04
N THR A 347 -5.25 14.16 29.40
CA THR A 347 -3.92 13.55 29.25
C THR A 347 -3.61 13.44 27.75
N PRO A 348 -2.63 14.20 27.23
CA PRO A 348 -2.23 14.09 25.84
C PRO A 348 -1.42 12.82 25.60
N PHE A 349 -1.57 12.22 24.41
CA PHE A 349 -0.73 11.17 23.88
C PHE A 349 -0.48 11.40 22.39
N THR A 350 0.57 10.80 21.85
CA THR A 350 0.91 10.88 20.44
C THR A 350 0.88 9.46 19.88
N ILE A 351 0.32 9.32 18.69
CA ILE A 351 0.51 8.14 17.85
C ILE A 351 1.39 8.55 16.66
N THR A 352 2.50 7.86 16.45
CA THR A 352 3.38 8.07 15.28
C THR A 352 2.95 7.24 14.09
N SER A 353 2.13 6.22 14.34
CA SER A 353 1.54 5.34 13.33
C SER A 353 0.13 5.00 13.81
N PRO A 354 -0.86 4.93 12.91
CA PRO A 354 -2.20 4.40 13.19
C PRO A 354 -2.14 2.97 13.71
N GLY A 355 -3.25 2.48 14.23
CA GLY A 355 -3.33 1.08 14.69
C GLY A 355 -4.38 0.81 15.75
N LEU A 356 -4.51 -0.47 16.09
CA LEU A 356 -5.45 -0.95 17.10
C LEU A 356 -4.77 -0.98 18.46
N PHE A 357 -5.22 -0.11 19.36
CA PHE A 357 -4.59 0.12 20.66
C PHE A 357 -5.45 -0.43 21.80
N PRO A 358 -4.97 -1.45 22.54
CA PRO A 358 -5.71 -1.97 23.68
C PRO A 358 -5.71 -0.97 24.82
N PHE A 359 -6.87 -0.76 25.43
CA PHE A 359 -7.03 0.03 26.63
C PHE A 359 -7.77 -0.71 27.74
N ASP A 360 -7.58 -0.21 28.96
CA ASP A 360 -8.25 -0.62 30.17
C ASP A 360 -8.59 0.60 31.02
N ASN A 361 -9.85 0.70 31.40
CA ASN A 361 -10.38 1.74 32.28
C ASN A 361 -10.98 1.12 33.54
N VAL A 362 -10.72 1.76 34.68
CA VAL A 362 -11.22 1.31 35.98
C VAL A 362 -11.74 2.50 36.77
N PHE A 363 -13.02 2.44 37.09
CA PHE A 363 -13.71 3.38 37.98
C PHE A 363 -13.99 2.74 39.34
N GLY A 364 -13.65 3.45 40.42
CA GLY A 364 -13.96 3.03 41.79
C GLY A 364 -14.80 4.08 42.51
N GLU A 365 -16.00 3.69 42.94
CA GLU A 365 -16.94 4.54 43.70
C GLU A 365 -16.65 4.48 45.22
N GLN A 366 -16.75 5.63 45.89
CA GLN A 366 -16.74 5.76 47.35
C GLN A 366 -17.85 6.70 47.88
N GLY A 367 -19.08 6.21 47.93
CA GLY A 367 -20.20 6.79 48.65
C GLY A 367 -20.79 8.08 48.07
N GLY A 368 -21.73 7.91 47.14
CA GLY A 368 -22.82 8.83 46.81
C GLY A 368 -22.55 9.78 45.65
N GLY A 369 -23.44 9.75 44.64
CA GLY A 369 -23.20 10.43 43.37
C GLY A 369 -22.42 9.45 42.52
N ASP A 370 -23.02 9.04 41.41
CA ASP A 370 -22.47 7.95 40.61
C ASP A 370 -22.36 8.53 39.21
N TRP A 371 -21.16 8.95 38.77
CA TRP A 371 -20.91 9.22 37.35
C TRP A 371 -19.43 9.07 36.94
N VAL A 372 -19.23 8.47 35.77
CA VAL A 372 -17.95 8.34 35.08
C VAL A 372 -18.15 8.66 33.60
N ASP A 373 -17.17 9.35 33.02
CA ASP A 373 -17.14 9.68 31.61
C ASP A 373 -15.68 9.63 31.09
N ILE A 374 -15.53 9.11 29.87
CA ILE A 374 -14.25 8.88 29.19
C ILE A 374 -14.42 9.42 27.79
N GLY A 375 -13.69 10.48 27.47
CA GLY A 375 -13.71 11.09 26.16
C GLY A 375 -12.35 11.13 25.49
N ILE A 376 -12.37 11.33 24.18
CA ILE A 376 -11.21 11.52 23.33
C ILE A 376 -11.37 12.82 22.52
N SER A 377 -10.25 13.44 22.14
CA SER A 377 -10.21 14.54 21.17
C SER A 377 -8.85 14.57 20.47
N GLY A 378 -8.80 14.97 19.21
CA GLY A 378 -7.58 15.09 18.42
C GLY A 378 -7.90 15.48 16.98
N PRO A 379 -6.94 15.34 16.06
CA PRO A 379 -7.20 15.37 14.61
C PRO A 379 -8.36 14.42 14.24
N GLY A 380 -9.21 14.79 13.28
CA GLY A 380 -10.40 14.02 12.87
C GLY A 380 -11.54 13.94 13.89
N ILE A 381 -11.42 14.57 15.08
CA ILE A 381 -12.42 14.45 16.16
C ILE A 381 -12.98 15.81 16.54
N ALA A 382 -14.26 16.05 16.24
CA ALA A 382 -14.97 17.31 16.49
C ALA A 382 -15.26 17.57 17.99
N GLY A 383 -14.22 18.02 18.72
CA GLY A 383 -14.30 18.39 20.14
C GLY A 383 -14.02 17.23 21.09
N ILE A 384 -14.65 17.23 22.27
CA ILE A 384 -14.55 16.10 23.21
C ILE A 384 -15.74 15.18 22.96
N VAL A 385 -15.48 13.98 22.48
CA VAL A 385 -16.47 12.95 22.20
C VAL A 385 -16.24 11.78 23.14
N ALA A 386 -17.29 11.04 23.49
CA ALA A 386 -17.11 9.83 24.29
C ALA A 386 -16.35 8.79 23.46
N ILE A 387 -15.46 8.01 24.08
CA ILE A 387 -14.77 6.94 23.37
C ILE A 387 -15.83 5.99 22.76
N GLY A 388 -15.66 5.60 21.49
CA GLY A 388 -16.57 4.72 20.74
C GLY A 388 -17.89 5.36 20.29
N ASP A 389 -18.17 6.63 20.58
CA ASP A 389 -19.30 7.34 19.97
C ASP A 389 -18.96 7.69 18.50
N THR A 390 -18.95 6.68 17.63
CA THR A 390 -18.57 6.81 16.21
C THR A 390 -19.47 7.78 15.47
N SER A 391 -20.75 7.86 15.85
CA SER A 391 -21.70 8.84 15.31
C SER A 391 -21.34 10.30 15.60
N ALA A 392 -20.42 10.54 16.54
CA ALA A 392 -19.89 11.84 16.89
C ALA A 392 -18.41 12.03 16.48
N GLY A 393 -17.84 11.10 15.68
CA GLY A 393 -16.44 11.17 15.22
C GLY A 393 -15.42 10.57 16.19
N SER A 394 -15.84 9.69 17.11
CA SER A 394 -14.91 8.96 17.98
C SER A 394 -14.37 7.71 17.29
N PRO A 395 -13.10 7.30 17.52
CA PRO A 395 -12.60 6.04 16.98
C PRO A 395 -13.42 4.84 17.50
N PRO A 396 -13.68 3.83 16.65
CA PRO A 396 -14.43 2.65 17.05
C PRO A 396 -13.72 1.89 18.18
N VAL A 397 -14.50 1.14 18.97
CA VAL A 397 -13.92 0.28 20.00
C VAL A 397 -14.38 -1.16 19.84
N TYR A 398 -13.41 -2.03 19.65
CA TYR A 398 -13.62 -3.47 19.71
C TYR A 398 -13.37 -3.99 21.12
N PRO A 399 -14.08 -5.02 21.61
CA PRO A 399 -13.81 -5.61 22.91
C PRO A 399 -12.42 -6.28 22.97
N ILE A 400 -11.69 -6.19 24.10
CA ILE A 400 -10.47 -6.99 24.32
C ILE A 400 -10.91 -8.39 24.71
N GLY A 401 -11.29 -9.14 23.70
CA GLY A 401 -11.96 -10.41 23.89
C GLY A 401 -12.75 -10.84 22.67
N VAL A 402 -12.15 -10.85 21.48
CA VAL A 402 -12.49 -11.91 20.54
C VAL A 402 -11.49 -13.04 20.75
N LYS A 403 -11.83 -13.92 21.69
CA LYS A 403 -11.95 -15.30 21.23
C LYS A 403 -13.40 -15.46 20.82
N SER A 404 -13.62 -15.70 19.53
CA SER A 404 -14.55 -16.69 19.01
C SER A 404 -15.44 -17.29 20.11
N GLU A 405 -16.59 -16.66 20.39
CA GLU A 405 -17.74 -17.54 20.60
C GLU A 405 -17.84 -18.26 19.26
N ASP A 406 -17.50 -19.53 19.30
CA ASP A 406 -17.72 -20.52 18.25
C ASP A 406 -18.71 -21.46 18.93
N THR A 407 -19.96 -20.99 18.98
CA THR A 407 -20.99 -21.52 19.88
C THR A 407 -21.37 -22.95 19.48
N ASP A 408 -21.26 -23.30 18.22
CA ASP A 408 -21.47 -24.63 17.66
C ASP A 408 -20.18 -25.45 17.45
N GLY A 409 -19.00 -24.84 17.58
CA GLY A 409 -17.72 -25.51 17.71
C GLY A 409 -17.12 -25.97 16.39
N ASP A 410 -17.30 -25.18 15.32
CA ASP A 410 -16.86 -25.47 13.96
C ASP A 410 -15.76 -24.56 13.43
N GLU A 411 -15.07 -23.85 14.33
CA GLU A 411 -13.88 -23.05 14.07
C GLU A 411 -14.15 -21.71 13.38
N LEU A 412 -15.42 -21.34 13.16
CA LEU A 412 -15.84 -20.00 12.76
C LEU A 412 -16.20 -19.11 13.97
N PRO A 413 -15.93 -17.79 13.93
CA PRO A 413 -16.40 -16.88 14.96
C PRO A 413 -17.88 -16.48 14.76
N ASP A 414 -18.71 -16.63 15.80
CA ASP A 414 -20.13 -16.27 15.81
C ASP A 414 -20.42 -14.87 15.24
N ALA A 415 -19.54 -13.91 15.53
CA ALA A 415 -19.67 -12.52 15.10
C ALA A 415 -19.42 -12.32 13.59
N TRP A 416 -18.51 -13.10 13.02
CA TRP A 416 -18.25 -13.14 11.58
C TRP A 416 -19.37 -13.92 10.88
N GLU A 417 -19.85 -15.01 11.47
CA GLU A 417 -20.93 -15.78 10.84
C GLU A 417 -22.19 -14.95 10.64
N ILE A 418 -22.53 -14.06 11.58
CA ILE A 418 -23.73 -13.22 11.52
C ILE A 418 -23.51 -11.82 10.90
N SER A 419 -22.31 -11.51 10.39
CA SER A 419 -22.07 -10.22 9.71
C SER A 419 -22.68 -10.16 8.31
N TRP A 420 -22.96 -11.32 7.71
CA TRP A 420 -23.44 -11.44 6.34
C TRP A 420 -24.98 -11.36 6.27
N ASP A 421 -25.51 -10.56 5.34
CA ASP A 421 -26.94 -10.25 5.21
C ASP A 421 -27.86 -11.49 5.07
N ASP A 422 -27.33 -12.61 4.52
CA ASP A 422 -28.07 -13.85 4.30
C ASP A 422 -27.90 -14.90 5.42
N ILE A 423 -27.03 -14.63 6.41
CA ILE A 423 -26.80 -15.51 7.55
C ILE A 423 -27.58 -15.03 8.78
N ASN A 424 -28.46 -15.89 9.27
CA ASN A 424 -29.44 -15.54 10.31
C ASN A 424 -29.37 -16.47 11.55
N ASP A 425 -28.50 -17.48 11.52
CA ASP A 425 -28.26 -18.47 12.57
C ASP A 425 -26.88 -19.07 12.36
N LEU A 426 -26.15 -19.33 13.44
CA LEU A 426 -24.74 -19.76 13.44
C LEU A 426 -24.54 -21.06 12.64
N THR A 427 -25.50 -22.00 12.74
CA THR A 427 -25.41 -23.27 12.02
C THR A 427 -25.53 -23.22 10.47
N GLN A 428 -25.60 -22.02 9.87
CA GLN A 428 -25.68 -21.85 8.42
C GLN A 428 -24.30 -21.93 7.77
N LEU A 429 -23.32 -21.26 8.36
CA LEU A 429 -21.90 -21.43 8.01
C LEU A 429 -21.33 -22.54 8.90
N SER A 430 -20.21 -23.10 8.49
CA SER A 430 -19.39 -23.97 9.34
C SER A 430 -17.98 -24.08 8.78
N GLY A 431 -16.95 -24.27 9.60
CA GLY A 431 -15.57 -24.33 9.08
C GLY A 431 -15.23 -25.54 8.17
N THR A 432 -16.21 -26.39 7.85
CA THR A 432 -16.10 -27.41 6.78
C THR A 432 -17.24 -27.34 5.76
N GLY A 433 -18.10 -26.34 5.92
CA GLY A 433 -19.15 -25.94 5.00
C GLY A 433 -18.56 -25.16 3.85
N ASP A 434 -19.39 -24.93 2.86
CA ASP A 434 -19.10 -24.26 1.58
C ASP A 434 -20.47 -23.71 1.17
N PHE A 435 -20.78 -22.52 1.69
CA PHE A 435 -22.15 -22.03 1.73
C PHE A 435 -22.66 -21.62 0.34
N ASP A 436 -21.84 -20.94 -0.45
CA ASP A 436 -22.15 -20.50 -1.82
C ASP A 436 -21.79 -21.55 -2.91
N ASN A 437 -20.99 -22.58 -2.57
CA ASN A 437 -20.65 -23.72 -3.45
C ASN A 437 -19.64 -23.40 -4.54
N ASP A 438 -18.71 -22.50 -4.27
CA ASP A 438 -17.59 -22.10 -5.13
C ASP A 438 -16.43 -23.13 -5.10
N GLY A 439 -16.30 -23.88 -4.00
CA GLY A 439 -15.27 -24.89 -3.79
C GLY A 439 -14.29 -24.58 -2.64
N THR A 440 -14.36 -23.40 -2.03
CA THR A 440 -13.70 -23.07 -0.76
C THR A 440 -14.60 -23.41 0.42
N THR A 441 -14.00 -23.56 1.59
CA THR A 441 -14.78 -23.70 2.83
C THR A 441 -14.99 -22.36 3.49
N ASP A 442 -16.08 -22.22 4.25
CA ASP A 442 -16.38 -20.98 5.01
C ASP A 442 -15.20 -20.55 5.93
N LEU A 443 -14.33 -21.49 6.34
CA LEU A 443 -13.10 -21.20 7.10
C LEU A 443 -11.94 -20.74 6.19
N GLU A 444 -11.81 -21.30 5.00
CA GLU A 444 -10.85 -20.82 3.98
C GLU A 444 -11.21 -19.40 3.56
N GLU A 445 -12.49 -19.09 3.37
CA GLU A 445 -12.98 -17.74 3.04
C GLU A 445 -12.73 -16.74 4.17
N LEU A 446 -12.97 -17.14 5.43
CA LEU A 446 -12.59 -16.33 6.59
C LEU A 446 -11.08 -15.99 6.59
N ASN A 447 -10.22 -16.91 6.16
CA ASN A 447 -8.77 -16.68 6.14
C ASN A 447 -8.32 -15.88 4.91
N ALA A 448 -8.98 -16.07 3.76
CA ALA A 448 -8.74 -15.36 2.51
C ALA A 448 -9.42 -13.98 2.46
N ARG A 449 -10.29 -13.67 3.43
CA ARG A 449 -11.13 -12.46 3.50
C ARG A 449 -12.16 -12.35 2.38
N THR A 450 -12.52 -13.47 1.77
CA THR A 450 -13.56 -13.53 0.75
C THR A 450 -14.95 -13.65 1.38
N ASN A 451 -16.01 -13.43 0.58
CA ASN A 451 -17.37 -13.36 1.07
C ASN A 451 -18.07 -14.74 1.00
N PRO A 452 -18.37 -15.39 2.16
CA PRO A 452 -18.96 -16.75 2.23
C PRO A 452 -20.42 -16.84 1.77
N THR A 453 -20.92 -15.80 1.11
CA THR A 453 -22.25 -15.77 0.53
C THR A 453 -22.23 -15.41 -0.94
N ASN A 454 -21.05 -15.21 -1.52
CA ASN A 454 -20.83 -14.75 -2.88
C ASN A 454 -19.69 -15.55 -3.52
N ASP A 455 -20.04 -16.36 -4.51
CA ASP A 455 -19.13 -17.32 -5.14
C ASP A 455 -18.04 -16.69 -6.04
N ASP A 456 -17.88 -15.37 -6.01
CA ASP A 456 -17.10 -14.52 -6.92
C ASP A 456 -16.99 -13.12 -6.25
N THR A 457 -16.03 -12.98 -5.34
CA THR A 457 -15.95 -11.87 -4.37
C THR A 457 -15.64 -10.53 -5.05
N ASP A 458 -14.73 -10.50 -6.01
CA ASP A 458 -14.34 -9.31 -6.77
C ASP A 458 -15.22 -9.06 -8.01
N GLY A 459 -16.02 -10.04 -8.43
CA GLY A 459 -17.05 -9.91 -9.47
C GLY A 459 -16.49 -10.00 -10.90
N ASP A 460 -15.33 -10.61 -11.08
CA ASP A 460 -14.61 -10.71 -12.35
C ASP A 460 -15.14 -11.87 -13.24
N GLY A 461 -15.88 -12.81 -12.63
CA GLY A 461 -16.49 -13.97 -13.28
C GLY A 461 -15.76 -15.31 -13.10
N ILE A 462 -14.64 -15.32 -12.37
CA ILE A 462 -14.03 -16.49 -11.75
C ILE A 462 -14.67 -16.66 -10.36
N SER A 463 -14.46 -17.81 -9.73
CA SER A 463 -14.97 -18.06 -8.39
C SER A 463 -13.84 -18.11 -7.40
N ASP A 464 -14.00 -17.62 -6.18
CA ASP A 464 -12.95 -17.54 -5.16
C ASP A 464 -12.17 -18.86 -5.02
N GLY A 465 -12.86 -20.01 -5.03
CA GLY A 465 -12.21 -21.32 -4.96
C GLY A 465 -11.42 -21.79 -6.18
N ALA A 466 -11.53 -21.10 -7.30
CA ALA A 466 -10.63 -21.24 -8.45
C ALA A 466 -9.44 -20.27 -8.37
N GLU A 467 -9.51 -19.24 -7.54
CA GLU A 467 -8.53 -18.16 -7.43
C GLU A 467 -7.66 -18.37 -6.20
N THR A 468 -6.55 -19.06 -6.42
CA THR A 468 -5.75 -19.58 -5.31
C THR A 468 -4.71 -18.59 -4.78
N GLY A 469 -4.56 -17.42 -5.41
CA GLY A 469 -3.52 -16.43 -5.08
C GLY A 469 -2.10 -16.95 -5.23
N THR A 470 -1.89 -18.03 -6.01
CA THR A 470 -0.57 -18.67 -6.15
C THR A 470 0.33 -18.00 -7.18
N GLY A 471 -0.20 -17.05 -7.96
CA GLY A 471 0.49 -16.41 -9.09
C GLY A 471 0.85 -17.39 -10.22
N THR A 472 0.21 -18.55 -10.26
CA THR A 472 0.48 -19.59 -11.26
C THR A 472 -0.81 -20.22 -11.77
N PHE A 473 -1.13 -19.97 -13.03
CA PHE A 473 -2.25 -20.63 -13.69
C PHE A 473 -2.00 -22.13 -13.88
N VAL A 474 -2.81 -22.98 -13.23
CA VAL A 474 -2.79 -24.44 -13.38
C VAL A 474 -3.87 -24.89 -14.36
N ASP A 475 -5.13 -24.54 -14.10
CA ASP A 475 -6.28 -24.71 -14.99
C ASP A 475 -7.48 -23.85 -14.53
N ALA A 476 -8.63 -23.96 -15.20
CA ALA A 476 -9.82 -23.16 -14.86
C ALA A 476 -10.47 -23.48 -13.49
N SER A 477 -9.88 -24.37 -12.69
CA SER A 477 -10.26 -24.58 -11.28
C SER A 477 -9.15 -24.20 -10.30
N ASP A 478 -8.06 -23.62 -10.81
CA ASP A 478 -6.90 -23.12 -10.08
C ASP A 478 -6.15 -22.16 -11.04
N THR A 479 -6.69 -20.95 -11.17
CA THR A 479 -6.21 -19.89 -12.07
C THR A 479 -4.98 -19.17 -11.49
N GLY A 480 -4.77 -19.30 -10.18
CA GLY A 480 -3.68 -18.65 -9.47
C GLY A 480 -3.80 -17.14 -9.36
N THR A 481 -4.91 -16.58 -9.82
CA THR A 481 -5.35 -15.18 -9.67
C THR A 481 -5.79 -14.91 -8.23
N ASP A 482 -5.90 -13.64 -7.85
CA ASP A 482 -6.28 -13.24 -6.50
C ASP A 482 -7.80 -13.05 -6.39
N PRO A 483 -8.52 -13.77 -5.50
CA PRO A 483 -9.99 -13.68 -5.38
C PRO A 483 -10.52 -12.32 -4.92
N LEU A 484 -9.64 -11.37 -4.61
CA LEU A 484 -9.96 -10.00 -4.22
C LEU A 484 -9.58 -8.97 -5.30
N ASP A 485 -8.97 -9.39 -6.41
CA ASP A 485 -8.48 -8.51 -7.48
C ASP A 485 -8.93 -9.00 -8.85
N SER A 486 -9.83 -8.23 -9.46
CA SER A 486 -10.45 -8.60 -10.73
C SER A 486 -9.51 -8.56 -11.95
N ASP A 487 -8.27 -8.06 -11.82
CA ASP A 487 -7.26 -7.92 -12.88
C ASP A 487 -5.85 -8.15 -12.31
N THR A 488 -5.46 -9.41 -12.16
CA THR A 488 -4.25 -9.84 -11.44
C THR A 488 -2.95 -9.31 -12.08
N ASP A 489 -2.90 -9.07 -13.39
CA ASP A 489 -1.68 -8.61 -14.07
C ASP A 489 -1.67 -7.13 -14.47
N GLY A 490 -2.80 -6.45 -14.31
CA GLY A 490 -2.94 -5.00 -14.42
C GLY A 490 -2.89 -4.50 -15.86
N ASP A 491 -3.24 -5.32 -16.85
CA ASP A 491 -3.32 -4.93 -18.26
C ASP A 491 -4.68 -4.28 -18.63
N GLY A 492 -5.66 -4.37 -17.73
CA GLY A 492 -7.00 -3.83 -17.86
C GLY A 492 -8.04 -4.80 -18.45
N LEU A 493 -7.68 -6.06 -18.70
CA LEU A 493 -8.61 -7.18 -18.88
C LEU A 493 -8.88 -7.83 -17.53
N SER A 494 -10.14 -8.20 -17.27
CA SER A 494 -10.43 -8.93 -16.03
C SER A 494 -9.98 -10.39 -16.14
N ASP A 495 -9.52 -10.99 -15.05
CA ASP A 495 -9.00 -12.36 -15.06
C ASP A 495 -10.02 -13.36 -15.66
N GLY A 496 -11.31 -13.15 -15.40
CA GLY A 496 -12.42 -13.96 -15.91
C GLY A 496 -12.60 -13.96 -17.42
N VAL A 497 -12.04 -12.99 -18.16
CA VAL A 497 -12.00 -13.04 -19.63
C VAL A 497 -10.73 -13.73 -20.16
N GLU A 498 -9.72 -13.93 -19.32
CA GLU A 498 -8.40 -14.42 -19.66
C GLU A 498 -8.22 -15.92 -19.41
N SER A 499 -8.76 -16.71 -20.34
CA SER A 499 -8.82 -18.17 -20.15
C SER A 499 -7.48 -18.92 -20.17
N ASN A 500 -6.36 -18.22 -20.39
CA ASN A 500 -5.02 -18.76 -20.62
C ASN A 500 -5.00 -19.93 -21.62
N SER A 501 -5.91 -19.89 -22.59
CA SER A 501 -6.09 -20.96 -23.58
C SER A 501 -5.09 -20.86 -24.73
N GLY A 502 -4.42 -19.72 -24.87
CA GLY A 502 -3.54 -19.37 -25.99
C GLY A 502 -4.30 -19.32 -27.31
N THR A 503 -5.58 -18.97 -27.29
CA THR A 503 -6.41 -18.84 -28.50
C THR A 503 -7.50 -17.80 -28.31
N PHE A 504 -7.42 -16.70 -29.04
CA PHE A 504 -8.45 -15.66 -29.03
C PHE A 504 -9.80 -16.16 -29.55
N ALA A 505 -10.77 -16.29 -28.65
CA ALA A 505 -12.14 -16.67 -28.98
C ALA A 505 -13.07 -15.45 -29.11
N GLY A 506 -12.79 -14.37 -28.37
CA GLY A 506 -13.44 -13.06 -28.45
C GLY A 506 -13.14 -12.18 -27.24
N VAL A 507 -13.84 -11.06 -27.10
CA VAL A 507 -13.66 -10.13 -25.97
C VAL A 507 -14.14 -10.68 -24.61
N ASP A 508 -14.95 -11.74 -24.64
CA ASP A 508 -15.46 -12.42 -23.43
C ASP A 508 -14.66 -13.71 -23.13
N ASP A 509 -13.60 -13.98 -23.89
CA ASP A 509 -12.68 -15.14 -23.79
C ASP A 509 -11.47 -14.84 -24.70
N THR A 510 -10.55 -14.02 -24.18
CA THR A 510 -9.40 -13.48 -24.90
C THR A 510 -8.34 -14.55 -25.14
N GLY A 511 -8.33 -15.59 -24.30
CA GLY A 511 -7.34 -16.67 -24.37
C GLY A 511 -5.94 -16.24 -23.97
N THR A 512 -5.81 -15.03 -23.44
CA THR A 512 -4.62 -14.40 -22.87
C THR A 512 -4.40 -14.90 -21.44
N SER A 513 -3.24 -14.60 -20.88
CA SER A 513 -2.82 -15.09 -19.57
C SER A 513 -3.05 -14.00 -18.53
N PRO A 514 -3.80 -14.27 -17.44
CA PRO A 514 -4.06 -13.31 -16.34
C PRO A 514 -2.87 -13.08 -15.40
N HIS A 515 -1.67 -13.25 -15.94
CA HIS A 515 -0.39 -13.17 -15.21
C HIS A 515 0.70 -12.57 -16.11
N ASN A 516 0.32 -12.09 -17.29
CA ASN A 516 1.21 -11.57 -18.30
C ASN A 516 0.49 -10.64 -19.28
N VAL A 517 0.66 -9.34 -19.04
CA VAL A 517 0.13 -8.20 -19.81
C VAL A 517 0.33 -8.24 -21.34
N ASP A 518 1.29 -9.02 -21.86
CA ASP A 518 1.52 -9.24 -23.30
C ASP A 518 1.71 -10.74 -23.54
N THR A 519 0.59 -11.46 -23.74
CA THR A 519 0.56 -12.92 -23.82
C THR A 519 1.45 -13.47 -24.92
N ASP A 520 1.48 -12.82 -26.08
CA ASP A 520 2.16 -13.35 -27.26
C ASP A 520 3.58 -12.81 -27.48
N GLY A 521 3.96 -11.78 -26.71
CA GLY A 521 5.28 -11.20 -26.62
C GLY A 521 5.66 -10.39 -27.87
N ASP A 522 4.68 -9.85 -28.60
CA ASP A 522 4.92 -9.03 -29.78
C ASP A 522 5.08 -7.52 -29.48
N GLY A 523 4.86 -7.13 -28.22
CA GLY A 523 5.03 -5.78 -27.69
C GLY A 523 3.78 -4.91 -27.75
N PHE A 524 2.60 -5.53 -27.84
CA PHE A 524 1.30 -4.92 -27.59
C PHE A 524 0.65 -5.62 -26.39
N GLU A 525 0.00 -4.85 -25.52
CA GLU A 525 -0.73 -5.43 -24.40
C GLU A 525 -2.01 -6.12 -24.88
N ASP A 526 -2.46 -7.11 -24.13
CA ASP A 526 -3.58 -7.96 -24.52
C ASP A 526 -4.87 -7.13 -24.67
N LEU A 527 -5.16 -6.23 -23.72
CA LEU A 527 -6.27 -5.27 -23.83
C LEU A 527 -6.22 -4.44 -25.13
N ASP A 528 -5.05 -3.93 -25.46
CA ASP A 528 -4.79 -3.01 -26.57
C ASP A 528 -5.09 -3.66 -27.93
N GLU A 529 -4.73 -4.94 -28.05
CA GLU A 529 -5.04 -5.77 -29.20
C GLU A 529 -6.52 -6.13 -29.28
N VAL A 530 -7.14 -6.48 -28.15
CA VAL A 530 -8.57 -6.78 -28.04
C VAL A 530 -9.42 -5.57 -28.48
N GLU A 531 -9.12 -4.37 -27.96
CA GLU A 531 -9.77 -3.12 -28.34
C GLU A 531 -9.56 -2.77 -29.81
N SER A 532 -8.35 -3.04 -30.33
CA SER A 532 -7.98 -2.80 -31.71
C SER A 532 -8.51 -3.88 -32.68
N LEU A 533 -9.21 -4.91 -32.18
CA LEU A 533 -9.75 -6.06 -32.92
C LEU A 533 -8.67 -6.94 -33.58
N PHE A 534 -7.53 -7.05 -32.92
CA PHE A 534 -6.44 -7.96 -33.22
C PHE A 534 -6.51 -9.20 -32.31
N ASP A 535 -5.55 -10.10 -32.45
CA ASP A 535 -5.59 -11.42 -31.82
C ASP A 535 -4.43 -11.44 -30.83
N PRO A 536 -4.69 -11.19 -29.53
CA PRO A 536 -3.64 -11.05 -28.49
C PRO A 536 -2.85 -12.33 -28.20
N THR A 537 -3.13 -13.40 -28.95
CA THR A 537 -2.47 -14.70 -28.79
C THR A 537 -1.66 -15.10 -30.03
N ASP A 538 -1.63 -14.24 -31.06
CA ASP A 538 -0.92 -14.46 -32.32
C ASP A 538 0.07 -13.31 -32.57
N PRO A 539 1.39 -13.51 -32.39
CA PRO A 539 2.39 -12.43 -32.49
C PRO A 539 2.62 -11.95 -33.94
N GLY A 540 1.83 -12.46 -34.88
CA GLY A 540 1.70 -11.96 -36.26
C GLY A 540 0.47 -11.06 -36.47
N SER A 541 -0.35 -10.88 -35.45
CA SER A 541 -1.59 -10.10 -35.39
C SER A 541 -1.37 -8.70 -34.83
N VAL A 542 -0.16 -8.18 -34.95
CA VAL A 542 0.19 -6.81 -34.60
C VAL A 542 -0.81 -5.73 -35.10
N PRO A 543 -1.36 -4.88 -34.20
CA PRO A 543 -2.07 -3.68 -34.58
C PRO A 543 -1.24 -2.81 -35.55
N PRO A 544 -1.86 -2.11 -36.53
CA PRO A 544 -1.15 -1.22 -37.45
C PRO A 544 -0.72 0.09 -36.78
N ILE A 545 -0.49 0.06 -35.47
CA ILE A 545 0.04 1.15 -34.69
C ILE A 545 1.55 1.21 -35.00
N PRO A 546 2.06 2.33 -35.53
CA PRO A 546 3.47 2.44 -35.84
C PRO A 546 4.32 2.30 -34.56
N GLN A 547 5.20 1.29 -34.53
CA GLN A 547 6.11 1.06 -33.42
C GLN A 547 7.25 2.11 -33.40
N PRO A 548 7.62 2.68 -32.24
CA PRO A 548 8.70 3.64 -32.12
C PRO A 548 10.05 3.06 -32.57
N VAL A 549 10.69 3.71 -33.53
CA VAL A 549 12.02 3.36 -34.01
C VAL A 549 13.06 4.09 -33.16
N LEU A 550 13.98 3.32 -32.58
CA LEU A 550 15.15 3.87 -31.88
C LEU A 550 16.09 4.61 -32.85
N LEU A 551 16.15 5.94 -32.70
CA LEU A 551 16.95 6.85 -33.53
C LEU A 551 18.38 7.02 -33.02
N ALA A 552 18.57 7.01 -31.70
CA ALA A 552 19.88 7.10 -31.06
C ALA A 552 19.84 6.53 -29.63
N TYR A 553 20.94 5.95 -29.17
CA TYR A 553 21.10 5.44 -27.81
C TYR A 553 22.54 5.58 -27.33
N TRP A 554 22.74 6.19 -26.17
CA TRP A 554 24.04 6.38 -25.52
C TRP A 554 23.99 5.83 -24.10
N ASN A 555 24.68 4.71 -23.89
CA ASN A 555 24.76 4.01 -22.60
C ASN A 555 25.92 4.49 -21.71
N PHE A 556 26.82 5.34 -22.23
CA PHE A 556 27.97 5.90 -21.52
C PHE A 556 28.96 4.90 -20.86
N GLU A 557 28.84 3.61 -21.15
CA GLU A 557 29.70 2.51 -20.69
C GLU A 557 31.11 2.55 -21.32
N GLY A 558 31.92 3.49 -20.87
CA GLY A 558 33.31 3.70 -21.33
C GLY A 558 33.45 4.33 -22.70
N GLN A 559 32.35 4.76 -23.29
CA GLN A 559 32.28 5.31 -24.65
C GLN A 559 31.20 6.39 -24.76
N SER A 560 31.21 7.18 -25.83
CA SER A 560 30.17 8.20 -26.11
C SER A 560 29.59 8.08 -27.52
N GLU A 561 29.89 6.97 -28.18
CA GLU A 561 29.39 6.55 -29.47
C GLU A 561 27.93 6.09 -29.37
N ASP A 562 27.14 6.34 -30.41
CA ASP A 562 25.76 5.85 -30.50
C ASP A 562 25.75 4.32 -30.65
N GLN A 563 25.04 3.66 -29.74
CA GLN A 563 24.93 2.20 -29.68
C GLN A 563 23.82 1.65 -30.58
N SER A 564 22.85 2.48 -30.97
CA SER A 564 21.80 2.07 -31.92
C SER A 564 22.37 1.84 -33.33
N GLY A 565 23.43 2.57 -33.69
CA GLY A 565 24.00 2.61 -35.03
C GLY A 565 23.18 3.42 -36.05
N ASN A 566 22.08 4.02 -35.61
CA ASN A 566 21.17 4.83 -36.42
C ASN A 566 21.46 6.34 -36.28
N GLY A 567 21.97 6.74 -35.12
CA GLY A 567 22.17 8.12 -34.71
C GLY A 567 23.57 8.64 -34.99
N ALA A 568 23.98 9.65 -34.22
CA ALA A 568 25.30 10.26 -34.30
C ALA A 568 26.05 10.12 -32.97
N ASP A 569 27.35 9.82 -33.05
CA ASP A 569 28.22 9.80 -31.87
C ASP A 569 28.26 11.15 -31.17
N LEU A 570 28.34 11.13 -29.84
CA LEU A 570 28.54 12.33 -29.03
C LEU A 570 30.02 12.62 -28.86
N SER A 571 30.36 13.90 -29.01
CA SER A 571 31.66 14.43 -28.57
C SER A 571 31.52 15.05 -27.19
N ILE A 572 32.24 14.52 -26.21
CA ILE A 572 32.31 15.06 -24.86
C ILE A 572 33.17 16.34 -24.88
N GLU A 573 32.60 17.45 -24.45
CA GLU A 573 33.21 18.78 -24.51
C GLU A 573 33.14 19.52 -23.17
N GLY A 574 33.83 20.67 -23.09
CA GLY A 574 33.87 21.48 -21.88
C GLY A 574 34.58 20.78 -20.72
N SER A 575 33.90 20.66 -19.57
CA SER A 575 34.37 19.93 -18.39
C SER A 575 33.70 18.56 -18.19
N ALA A 576 32.87 18.12 -19.14
CA ALA A 576 32.23 16.80 -19.05
C ALA A 576 33.27 15.68 -19.16
N VAL A 577 33.03 14.58 -18.46
CA VAL A 577 33.84 13.35 -18.48
C VAL A 577 32.93 12.13 -18.32
N LEU A 578 33.40 10.95 -18.67
CA LEU A 578 32.78 9.71 -18.20
C LEU A 578 33.16 9.51 -16.73
N SER A 579 32.18 9.17 -15.89
CA SER A 579 32.36 8.91 -14.46
C SER A 579 33.19 7.63 -14.25
N PRO A 580 33.77 7.40 -13.06
CA PRO A 580 34.39 6.12 -12.71
C PRO A 580 33.42 4.92 -12.78
N ASP A 581 33.94 3.70 -12.95
CA ASP A 581 33.12 2.48 -12.88
C ASP A 581 32.38 2.36 -11.51
N GLY A 582 31.09 1.99 -11.55
CA GLY A 582 30.19 1.90 -10.40
C GLY A 582 29.39 3.18 -10.11
N ASP A 583 29.49 4.19 -10.99
CA ASP A 583 28.74 5.45 -10.90
C ASP A 583 27.59 5.52 -11.92
N GLY A 584 27.27 4.44 -12.63
CA GLY A 584 26.06 4.30 -13.46
C GLY A 584 24.79 4.09 -12.63
N HIS A 585 23.62 4.18 -13.27
CA HIS A 585 22.33 4.14 -12.56
C HIS A 585 22.05 2.80 -11.86
N LEU A 586 22.47 1.67 -12.44
CA LEU A 586 22.37 0.33 -11.83
C LEU A 586 23.44 0.03 -10.77
N GLY A 587 24.22 1.03 -10.35
CA GLY A 587 25.35 0.82 -9.42
C GLY A 587 26.54 0.07 -10.04
N GLU A 588 26.47 -0.24 -11.33
CA GLU A 588 27.53 -0.78 -12.17
C GLU A 588 27.87 0.22 -13.29
N GLY A 589 28.96 0.03 -14.01
CA GLY A 589 29.23 0.80 -15.24
C GLY A 589 29.60 2.27 -15.06
N GLN A 590 29.57 3.05 -16.15
CA GLN A 590 29.98 4.46 -16.20
C GLN A 590 28.84 5.33 -16.77
N SER A 591 28.74 6.57 -16.28
CA SER A 591 27.75 7.56 -16.71
C SER A 591 28.41 8.84 -17.26
N LEU A 592 27.65 9.69 -17.95
CA LEU A 592 28.13 11.01 -18.38
C LEU A 592 28.11 11.99 -17.20
N ASP A 593 29.27 12.27 -16.62
CA ASP A 593 29.44 13.24 -15.54
C ASP A 593 29.56 14.67 -16.10
N LEU A 594 28.55 15.48 -15.79
CA LEU A 594 28.42 16.87 -16.18
C LEU A 594 28.87 17.82 -15.06
N GLY A 595 29.17 17.30 -13.86
CA GLY A 595 29.70 18.04 -12.73
C GLY A 595 28.70 19.03 -12.13
N ALA A 596 29.20 20.17 -11.62
CA ALA A 596 28.35 21.20 -11.01
C ALA A 596 27.58 22.03 -12.06
N ALA A 597 26.37 22.48 -11.74
CA ALA A 597 25.58 23.28 -12.67
C ALA A 597 26.34 24.54 -13.13
N ASN A 598 26.14 24.90 -14.39
CA ASN A 598 26.74 26.07 -15.03
C ASN A 598 28.29 26.05 -15.07
N ASN A 599 28.92 24.88 -15.02
CA ASN A 599 30.37 24.73 -15.17
C ASN A 599 30.87 24.69 -16.64
N GLY A 600 29.96 24.61 -17.63
CA GLY A 600 30.29 24.50 -19.04
C GLY A 600 30.49 23.08 -19.56
N ALA A 601 30.09 22.04 -18.81
CA ALA A 601 30.08 20.66 -19.27
C ALA A 601 28.93 20.39 -20.24
N TYR A 602 29.20 19.66 -21.32
CA TYR A 602 28.19 19.14 -22.24
C TYR A 602 28.77 18.04 -23.14
N ALA A 603 27.90 17.24 -23.74
CA ALA A 603 28.22 16.39 -24.89
C ALA A 603 27.38 16.82 -26.10
N ARG A 604 27.92 16.70 -27.31
CA ARG A 604 27.23 17.19 -28.52
C ARG A 604 27.48 16.31 -29.73
N SER A 605 26.43 16.08 -30.52
CA SER A 605 26.50 15.35 -31.79
C SER A 605 26.96 16.23 -32.96
N GLU A 606 27.42 15.58 -34.04
CA GLU A 606 27.60 16.26 -35.33
C GLU A 606 26.26 16.49 -36.04
N MET A 607 26.23 17.49 -36.93
CA MET A 607 25.07 17.79 -37.78
C MET A 607 24.71 16.60 -38.69
N GLY A 608 23.42 16.27 -38.80
CA GLY A 608 22.95 15.09 -39.54
C GLY A 608 21.46 15.11 -39.85
N SER A 609 20.97 14.02 -40.43
CA SER A 609 19.55 13.83 -40.82
C SER A 609 18.88 12.68 -40.05
N TRP A 610 19.50 12.19 -38.98
CA TRP A 610 19.03 11.02 -38.22
C TRP A 610 17.80 11.33 -37.35
N LEU A 611 17.47 12.62 -37.16
CA LEU A 611 16.23 13.09 -36.51
C LEU A 611 15.10 13.41 -37.51
N ASP A 612 15.34 13.25 -38.82
CA ASP A 612 14.31 13.52 -39.83
C ASP A 612 13.04 12.67 -39.62
N PRO A 613 13.10 11.38 -39.23
CA PRO A 613 11.89 10.57 -38.98
C PRO A 613 10.95 11.19 -37.93
N ALA A 614 11.50 11.64 -36.79
CA ALA A 614 10.70 12.27 -35.74
C ALA A 614 10.05 13.60 -36.20
N TYR A 615 10.75 14.38 -37.02
CA TYR A 615 10.17 15.56 -37.66
C TYR A 615 9.07 15.20 -38.66
N GLU A 616 9.29 14.17 -39.49
CA GLU A 616 8.33 13.71 -40.50
C GLU A 616 7.06 13.12 -39.88
N ASN A 617 7.20 12.37 -38.78
CA ASN A 617 6.09 11.85 -37.99
C ASN A 617 5.38 12.96 -37.20
N ASN A 618 6.04 14.10 -37.00
CA ASN A 618 5.61 15.11 -36.04
C ASN A 618 5.37 14.44 -34.68
N ALA A 619 6.32 13.63 -34.19
CA ALA A 619 6.26 12.93 -32.90
C ALA A 619 7.67 12.54 -32.44
N MET A 620 7.89 12.31 -31.14
CA MET A 620 9.19 11.91 -30.58
C MET A 620 9.04 11.53 -29.10
N ALA A 621 9.86 10.59 -28.63
CA ALA A 621 10.16 10.40 -27.21
C ALA A 621 11.67 10.50 -26.95
N VAL A 622 12.05 11.08 -25.80
CA VAL A 622 13.42 11.11 -25.28
C VAL A 622 13.40 10.56 -23.87
N SER A 623 14.07 9.42 -23.66
CA SER A 623 14.19 8.71 -22.38
C SER A 623 15.64 8.79 -21.89
N PHE A 624 15.86 8.97 -20.60
CA PHE A 624 17.19 8.91 -19.98
C PHE A 624 17.09 8.84 -18.47
N TRP A 625 18.14 8.31 -17.85
CA TRP A 625 18.37 8.41 -16.42
C TRP A 625 19.17 9.67 -16.09
N GLN A 626 18.79 10.39 -15.04
CA GLN A 626 19.54 11.53 -14.54
C GLN A 626 19.78 11.46 -13.04
N TYR A 627 20.91 12.00 -12.59
CA TYR A 627 21.28 12.12 -11.19
C TYR A 627 21.65 13.57 -10.87
N ASN A 628 20.74 14.31 -10.24
CA ASN A 628 20.93 15.73 -9.98
C ASN A 628 21.68 15.95 -8.66
N VAL A 629 22.80 16.68 -8.66
CA VAL A 629 23.53 17.01 -7.41
C VAL A 629 23.19 18.40 -6.88
N GLN A 630 22.47 19.22 -7.65
CA GLN A 630 22.07 20.57 -7.28
C GLN A 630 20.96 21.12 -8.18
N THR A 631 20.11 21.97 -7.61
CA THR A 631 19.17 22.82 -8.35
C THR A 631 19.89 24.01 -8.98
N GLY A 632 19.51 24.40 -10.20
CA GLY A 632 20.07 25.57 -10.86
C GLY A 632 19.47 25.77 -12.24
N ASN A 633 19.83 26.85 -12.93
CA ASN A 633 19.43 27.00 -14.33
C ASN A 633 20.18 25.97 -15.17
N THR A 634 19.54 24.83 -15.46
CA THR A 634 20.15 23.69 -16.15
C THR A 634 19.32 23.23 -17.34
N SER A 635 19.95 22.47 -18.23
CA SER A 635 19.32 21.77 -19.35
C SER A 635 19.85 20.34 -19.43
N ALA A 636 18.98 19.33 -19.38
CA ALA A 636 19.39 17.94 -19.59
C ALA A 636 19.72 17.69 -21.06
N PHE A 637 18.91 18.20 -21.98
CA PHE A 637 19.23 18.11 -23.41
C PHE A 637 18.62 19.25 -24.22
N TRP A 638 19.15 19.45 -25.43
CA TRP A 638 18.69 20.45 -26.39
C TRP A 638 18.82 19.96 -27.83
N LEU A 639 17.70 19.74 -28.50
CA LEU A 639 17.66 19.42 -29.94
C LEU A 639 17.49 20.70 -30.77
N HIS A 640 18.38 20.88 -31.75
CA HIS A 640 18.50 22.12 -32.50
C HIS A 640 17.61 22.12 -33.73
N ALA A 641 16.67 23.06 -33.77
CA ALA A 641 15.81 23.33 -34.93
C ALA A 641 16.08 24.74 -35.47
N PRO A 642 16.86 24.91 -36.57
CA PRO A 642 17.29 26.23 -37.04
C PRO A 642 16.17 27.20 -37.44
N SER A 643 14.98 26.68 -37.77
CA SER A 643 13.81 27.50 -38.10
C SER A 643 12.98 27.92 -36.89
N ALA A 644 13.18 27.27 -35.74
CA ALA A 644 12.38 27.52 -34.54
C ALA A 644 12.63 28.91 -33.96
N THR A 645 11.54 29.55 -33.53
CA THR A 645 11.60 30.84 -32.85
C THR A 645 12.20 30.68 -31.44
N GLY A 646 12.85 31.71 -30.90
CA GLY A 646 13.37 31.64 -29.52
C GLY A 646 14.75 30.98 -29.34
N GLY A 647 15.57 30.92 -30.39
CA GLY A 647 16.99 30.54 -30.29
C GLY A 647 17.29 29.10 -30.68
N GLU A 648 16.65 28.61 -31.75
CA GLU A 648 16.81 27.24 -32.27
C GLU A 648 16.31 26.14 -31.29
N ARG A 649 15.27 26.48 -30.50
CA ARG A 649 14.56 25.58 -29.57
C ARG A 649 13.69 24.59 -30.36
N GLY A 650 14.20 23.38 -30.58
CA GLY A 650 13.47 22.33 -31.30
C GLY A 650 12.67 21.41 -30.37
N PHE A 651 13.36 20.70 -29.49
CA PHE A 651 12.79 19.80 -28.49
C PHE A 651 13.81 19.70 -27.34
N GLN A 652 13.45 20.16 -26.14
CA GLN A 652 14.42 20.30 -25.04
C GLN A 652 13.77 20.23 -23.66
N ALA A 653 14.57 19.84 -22.67
CA ALA A 653 14.16 19.79 -21.27
C ALA A 653 15.15 20.54 -20.34
N HIS A 654 14.59 21.30 -19.41
CA HIS A 654 15.28 21.92 -18.28
C HIS A 654 14.92 21.15 -17.00
N THR A 655 15.87 20.44 -16.37
CA THR A 655 15.60 19.51 -15.25
C THR A 655 16.60 19.67 -14.08
N PRO A 656 16.26 20.43 -13.02
CA PRO A 656 15.26 21.47 -12.97
C PRO A 656 15.86 22.83 -13.39
N TRP A 657 15.02 23.85 -13.47
CA TRP A 657 15.45 25.24 -13.51
C TRP A 657 15.77 25.77 -12.10
N GLY A 658 16.21 27.03 -12.00
CA GLY A 658 16.69 27.62 -10.73
C GLY A 658 15.63 27.74 -9.62
N ASP A 659 14.36 27.56 -9.95
CA ASP A 659 13.19 27.52 -9.06
C ASP A 659 12.72 26.09 -8.74
N GLY A 660 13.39 25.06 -9.25
CA GLY A 660 12.99 23.66 -9.05
C GLY A 660 12.00 23.15 -10.11
N THR A 661 11.58 23.98 -11.05
CA THR A 661 10.60 23.59 -12.09
C THR A 661 11.28 22.86 -13.26
N VAL A 662 10.66 21.78 -13.72
CA VAL A 662 10.97 21.15 -15.00
C VAL A 662 10.25 21.89 -16.12
N TYR A 663 10.99 22.27 -17.17
CA TYR A 663 10.42 22.85 -18.38
C TYR A 663 10.69 21.96 -19.58
N PHE A 664 9.63 21.47 -20.20
CA PHE A 664 9.68 20.78 -21.49
C PHE A 664 9.20 21.74 -22.57
N ASP A 665 10.08 22.16 -23.49
CA ASP A 665 9.65 22.99 -24.64
C ASP A 665 9.92 22.37 -26.01
N GLN A 666 9.02 22.74 -26.94
CA GLN A 666 9.04 22.34 -28.34
C GLN A 666 8.97 23.56 -29.26
N SER A 667 9.74 23.53 -30.36
CA SER A 667 9.62 24.33 -31.59
C SER A 667 9.16 25.77 -31.41
N GLY A 668 9.86 26.52 -30.54
CA GLY A 668 9.47 27.87 -30.16
C GLY A 668 9.95 28.26 -28.77
N CYS A 669 9.57 29.45 -28.31
CA CYS A 669 9.83 29.86 -26.93
C CYS A 669 8.54 30.19 -26.18
N CYS A 670 8.39 29.41 -25.10
CA CYS A 670 8.11 29.80 -23.73
C CYS A 670 6.71 30.32 -23.36
N GLU A 671 5.70 30.09 -24.19
CA GLU A 671 4.29 30.39 -23.88
C GLU A 671 3.43 29.12 -24.02
N GLY A 672 2.23 29.12 -23.43
CA GLY A 672 1.38 27.94 -23.18
C GLY A 672 1.43 26.76 -24.16
N PRO A 673 1.15 26.92 -25.48
CA PRO A 673 1.05 25.76 -26.39
C PRO A 673 2.41 25.11 -26.75
N VAL A 674 3.54 25.73 -26.38
CA VAL A 674 4.88 25.28 -26.75
C VAL A 674 5.74 24.86 -25.56
N ARG A 675 5.18 24.90 -24.34
CA ARG A 675 5.87 24.54 -23.09
C ARG A 675 4.93 23.78 -22.15
N LEU A 676 5.41 22.68 -21.60
CA LEU A 676 4.81 21.95 -20.48
C LEU A 676 5.70 22.10 -19.24
N THR A 677 5.10 22.32 -18.08
CA THR A 677 5.81 22.69 -16.84
C THR A 677 5.31 21.89 -15.66
N ILE A 678 6.23 21.40 -14.83
CA ILE A 678 5.90 20.71 -13.58
C ILE A 678 6.92 21.06 -12.50
N GLY A 679 6.47 21.34 -11.29
CA GLY A 679 7.32 21.63 -10.13
C GLY A 679 7.46 20.41 -9.22
N GLY A 680 8.45 20.40 -8.33
CA GLY A 680 8.53 19.41 -7.24
C GLY A 680 9.04 18.01 -7.60
N VAL A 681 9.13 17.65 -8.88
CA VAL A 681 9.43 16.27 -9.32
C VAL A 681 10.92 15.87 -9.37
N VAL A 682 11.86 16.80 -9.12
CA VAL A 682 13.31 16.49 -9.20
C VAL A 682 13.93 16.32 -7.82
N ASN A 683 14.38 15.11 -7.54
CA ASN A 683 15.09 14.71 -6.34
C ASN A 683 16.61 14.91 -6.49
N ILE A 684 17.24 15.51 -5.47
CA ILE A 684 18.69 15.68 -5.44
C ILE A 684 19.37 14.48 -4.81
N ASN A 685 20.47 14.05 -5.42
CA ASN A 685 21.29 12.91 -5.03
C ASN A 685 20.59 11.55 -5.16
N GLN A 686 19.64 11.45 -6.08
CA GLN A 686 18.94 10.23 -6.44
C GLN A 686 18.94 10.07 -7.97
N TRP A 687 18.98 8.83 -8.44
CA TRP A 687 18.76 8.51 -9.85
C TRP A 687 17.27 8.56 -10.13
N GLN A 688 16.89 9.23 -11.20
CA GLN A 688 15.51 9.28 -11.67
C GLN A 688 15.48 9.07 -13.17
N HIS A 689 14.53 8.26 -13.64
CA HIS A 689 14.24 8.06 -15.04
C HIS A 689 13.28 9.15 -15.54
N PHE A 690 13.58 9.77 -16.67
CA PHE A 690 12.75 10.80 -17.27
C PHE A 690 12.40 10.43 -18.71
N VAL A 691 11.12 10.57 -19.07
CA VAL A 691 10.67 10.53 -20.47
C VAL A 691 9.96 11.82 -20.83
N PHE A 692 10.41 12.44 -21.92
CA PHE A 692 9.75 13.61 -22.52
C PHE A 692 9.24 13.20 -23.90
N GLN A 693 7.92 13.19 -24.09
CA GLN A 693 7.34 12.74 -25.35
C GLN A 693 6.24 13.63 -25.89
N ARG A 694 6.00 13.50 -27.20
CA ARG A 694 4.85 14.08 -27.89
C ARG A 694 4.36 13.19 -29.01
N ASP A 695 3.04 13.11 -29.16
CA ASP A 695 2.38 12.35 -30.22
C ASP A 695 2.23 13.15 -31.54
N THR A 696 1.58 12.53 -32.52
CA THR A 696 1.42 13.10 -33.87
C THR A 696 0.45 14.29 -33.91
N GLU A 697 -0.46 14.34 -32.94
CA GLU A 697 -1.46 15.36 -32.69
C GLU A 697 -0.88 16.58 -31.95
N GLY A 698 0.30 16.42 -31.34
CA GLY A 698 1.02 17.44 -30.60
C GLY A 698 0.71 17.46 -29.11
N ASN A 699 0.05 16.44 -28.58
CA ASN A 699 -0.08 16.22 -27.15
C ASN A 699 1.31 15.93 -26.58
N ARG A 700 1.60 16.44 -25.38
CA ARG A 700 2.90 16.37 -24.74
C ARG A 700 2.76 15.78 -23.37
N GLU A 701 3.76 15.00 -22.98
CA GLU A 701 3.81 14.35 -21.69
C GLU A 701 5.21 14.44 -21.09
N ILE A 702 5.26 14.48 -19.76
CA ILE A 702 6.47 14.31 -18.96
C ILE A 702 6.21 13.13 -18.03
N TRP A 703 7.10 12.14 -18.07
CA TRP A 703 7.09 11.00 -17.18
C TRP A 703 8.34 11.00 -16.31
N VAL A 704 8.19 10.62 -15.04
CA VAL A 704 9.27 10.50 -14.06
C VAL A 704 9.11 9.18 -13.34
N ASP A 705 10.16 8.36 -13.34
CA ASP A 705 10.20 7.06 -12.64
C ASP A 705 9.00 6.14 -12.99
N GLY A 706 8.60 6.12 -14.27
CA GLY A 706 7.50 5.30 -14.77
C GLY A 706 6.13 5.98 -14.72
N VAL A 707 5.99 7.09 -13.99
CA VAL A 707 4.71 7.78 -13.74
C VAL A 707 4.56 9.04 -14.60
N LYS A 708 3.37 9.27 -15.18
CA LYS A 708 3.07 10.48 -15.96
C LYS A 708 2.80 11.66 -15.03
N VAL A 709 3.75 12.58 -14.89
CA VAL A 709 3.65 13.71 -13.95
C VAL A 709 3.10 14.99 -14.56
N ALA A 710 2.97 15.06 -15.90
CA ALA A 710 2.34 16.21 -16.56
C ALA A 710 1.91 15.86 -17.99
N GLU A 711 0.77 16.40 -18.42
CA GLU A 711 0.32 16.33 -19.81
C GLU A 711 -0.28 17.66 -20.31
N ALA A 712 -0.21 17.88 -21.62
CA ALA A 712 -0.93 18.99 -22.26
C ALA A 712 -1.18 18.74 -23.75
N ALA A 713 -2.44 18.93 -24.17
CA ALA A 713 -2.85 18.80 -25.56
C ALA A 713 -2.41 19.99 -26.46
N GLY A 714 -2.53 19.81 -27.77
CA GLY A 714 -2.62 20.92 -28.74
C GLY A 714 -1.32 21.68 -29.02
N GLY A 715 -0.19 20.98 -29.09
CA GLY A 715 1.10 21.53 -29.42
C GLY A 715 1.28 21.98 -30.87
N GLU A 716 2.06 23.05 -31.09
CA GLU A 716 2.45 23.43 -32.45
C GLU A 716 3.32 22.33 -33.11
N PRO A 717 3.29 22.18 -34.46
CA PRO A 717 4.10 21.21 -35.15
C PRO A 717 5.61 21.42 -34.94
N LEU A 718 6.39 20.33 -34.99
CA LEU A 718 7.84 20.42 -34.88
C LEU A 718 8.44 21.24 -36.04
N ASP A 719 9.46 22.03 -35.73
CA ASP A 719 10.36 22.62 -36.70
C ASP A 719 11.44 21.62 -37.10
N ALA A 720 11.92 21.72 -38.35
CA ALA A 720 12.91 20.77 -38.87
C ALA A 720 14.23 20.83 -38.08
N PHE A 721 14.67 19.67 -37.59
CA PHE A 721 15.95 19.52 -36.90
C PHE A 721 17.13 19.59 -37.87
N ASN A 722 18.33 19.83 -37.34
CA ASN A 722 19.59 19.74 -38.09
C ASN A 722 20.48 18.56 -37.64
N GLY A 723 19.94 17.64 -36.83
CA GLY A 723 20.68 16.48 -36.31
C GLY A 723 21.63 16.78 -35.14
N ILE A 724 21.64 18.01 -34.62
CA ILE A 724 22.45 18.37 -33.45
C ILE A 724 21.61 18.21 -32.18
N ILE A 725 22.08 17.36 -31.27
CA ILE A 725 21.70 17.34 -29.87
C ILE A 725 22.84 17.89 -29.01
N THR A 726 22.52 18.69 -28.00
CA THR A 726 23.44 19.04 -26.91
C THR A 726 22.91 18.42 -25.63
N VAL A 727 23.63 17.45 -25.08
CA VAL A 727 23.32 16.80 -23.80
C VAL A 727 24.06 17.55 -22.69
N GLY A 728 23.34 17.90 -21.63
CA GLY A 728 23.85 18.57 -20.45
C GLY A 728 23.99 20.09 -20.55
N SER A 729 23.47 20.78 -21.58
CA SER A 729 23.52 22.25 -21.69
C SER A 729 22.57 22.80 -22.76
N ASP A 730 22.31 24.10 -22.73
CA ASP A 730 21.54 24.79 -23.77
C ASP A 730 22.29 24.96 -25.11
N SER A 731 21.60 25.48 -26.14
CA SER A 731 22.19 25.69 -27.48
C SER A 731 23.42 26.59 -27.50
N THR A 732 23.52 27.52 -26.54
CA THR A 732 24.64 28.46 -26.37
C THR A 732 25.75 27.92 -25.47
N THR A 733 25.62 26.66 -25.04
CA THR A 733 26.48 25.97 -24.06
C THR A 733 26.55 26.70 -22.72
N ASN A 734 25.49 27.43 -22.36
CA ASN A 734 25.26 27.97 -21.03
C ASN A 734 24.22 27.06 -20.32
N ASN A 735 23.92 27.33 -19.04
CA ASN A 735 22.95 26.54 -18.27
C ASN A 735 23.30 25.04 -18.24
N SER A 736 24.58 24.73 -18.03
CA SER A 736 25.06 23.34 -17.97
C SER A 736 24.43 22.59 -16.80
N PHE A 737 24.09 21.33 -17.02
CA PHE A 737 23.49 20.41 -16.07
C PHE A 737 24.40 20.16 -14.85
N GLY A 738 23.76 20.04 -13.69
CA GLY A 738 24.45 19.80 -12.42
C GLY A 738 24.22 18.38 -11.96
N GLY A 739 25.01 17.42 -12.45
CA GLY A 739 24.78 16.01 -12.17
C GLY A 739 25.39 15.06 -13.18
N ARG A 740 24.74 13.91 -13.33
CA ARG A 740 25.09 12.85 -14.29
C ARG A 740 23.88 12.48 -15.13
N ILE A 741 24.12 11.97 -16.33
CA ILE A 741 23.10 11.39 -17.21
C ILE A 741 23.59 10.01 -17.63
N ASP A 742 22.66 9.07 -17.72
CA ASP A 742 22.90 7.70 -18.13
C ASP A 742 21.80 7.19 -19.08
N GLU A 743 22.08 6.14 -19.85
CA GLU A 743 21.10 5.42 -20.69
C GLU A 743 20.19 6.33 -21.55
N MET A 744 20.76 7.30 -22.28
CA MET A 744 19.96 8.26 -23.04
C MET A 744 19.52 7.70 -24.40
N ALA A 745 18.22 7.69 -24.66
CA ALA A 745 17.56 7.14 -25.85
C ALA A 745 16.64 8.16 -26.54
N ILE A 746 16.52 8.05 -27.87
CA ILE A 746 15.60 8.88 -28.68
C ILE A 746 14.82 7.99 -29.64
N PHE A 747 13.50 8.16 -29.66
CA PHE A 747 12.57 7.42 -30.51
C PHE A 747 11.81 8.38 -31.45
N ASP A 748 11.41 7.90 -32.63
CA ASP A 748 10.70 8.71 -33.64
C ASP A 748 9.17 8.84 -33.43
N LEU A 749 8.65 8.16 -32.42
CA LEU A 749 7.26 8.15 -31.97
C LEU A 749 7.23 8.12 -30.42
N PRO A 750 6.07 8.39 -29.78
CA PRO A 750 5.90 8.19 -28.34
C PRO A 750 6.15 6.73 -27.97
N LEU A 751 6.61 6.52 -26.74
CA LEU A 751 6.64 5.21 -26.11
C LEU A 751 5.27 4.92 -25.51
N HIS A 752 4.92 3.63 -25.51
CA HIS A 752 3.78 3.13 -24.75
C HIS A 752 4.03 3.31 -23.24
N PRO A 753 3.00 3.57 -22.41
CA PRO A 753 3.14 3.66 -20.95
C PRO A 753 3.90 2.49 -20.32
N SER A 754 3.57 1.23 -20.61
CA SER A 754 4.30 0.06 -20.09
C SER A 754 5.77 0.08 -20.46
N ARG A 755 6.11 0.44 -21.71
CA ARG A 755 7.51 0.58 -22.10
C ARG A 755 8.24 1.68 -21.31
N ILE A 756 7.54 2.72 -20.87
CA ILE A 756 8.11 3.78 -20.02
C ILE A 756 8.37 3.24 -18.60
N VAL A 757 7.45 2.43 -18.07
CA VAL A 757 7.58 1.72 -16.79
C VAL A 757 8.75 0.74 -16.82
N GLU A 758 8.82 -0.15 -17.80
CA GLU A 758 9.93 -1.08 -17.97
C GLU A 758 11.30 -0.36 -17.98
N LEU A 759 11.41 0.74 -18.74
CA LEU A 759 12.64 1.54 -18.80
C LEU A 759 12.97 2.21 -17.46
N ALA A 760 11.96 2.57 -16.67
CA ALA A 760 12.13 3.09 -15.32
C ALA A 760 12.55 2.01 -14.31
N GLU A 761 12.22 0.75 -14.56
CA GLU A 761 12.69 -0.41 -13.78
C GLU A 761 14.09 -0.88 -14.20
N GLY A 762 14.68 -0.26 -15.22
CA GLY A 762 16.01 -0.58 -15.71
C GLY A 762 16.03 -1.62 -16.82
N ALA A 763 14.90 -1.85 -17.50
CA ALA A 763 14.87 -2.67 -18.71
C ALA A 763 15.85 -2.12 -19.76
N PRO A 764 16.53 -2.98 -20.53
CA PRO A 764 17.47 -2.51 -21.56
C PRO A 764 16.77 -1.64 -22.60
N VAL A 765 17.29 -0.45 -22.89
CA VAL A 765 16.76 0.44 -23.96
C VAL A 765 16.61 -0.28 -25.31
N GLY A 766 17.48 -1.25 -25.58
CA GLY A 766 17.51 -2.04 -26.80
C GLY A 766 16.55 -3.23 -26.89
N SER A 767 15.71 -3.50 -25.88
CA SER A 767 14.68 -4.54 -25.94
C SER A 767 13.46 -4.06 -26.74
N ALA A 768 13.61 -3.98 -28.06
CA ALA A 768 12.46 -4.19 -28.94
C ALA A 768 12.38 -5.70 -29.24
N PRO A 769 11.18 -6.31 -29.28
CA PRO A 769 11.01 -7.66 -29.79
C PRO A 769 11.56 -7.71 -31.23
N GLY A 770 12.72 -8.37 -31.41
CA GLY A 770 13.38 -8.51 -32.71
C GLY A 770 14.82 -8.01 -32.82
N ILE A 771 15.40 -7.39 -31.79
CA ILE A 771 16.86 -7.22 -31.72
C ILE A 771 17.47 -8.37 -30.94
N ASP A 772 18.25 -9.18 -31.65
CA ASP A 772 19.04 -10.28 -31.12
C ASP A 772 19.96 -9.81 -29.99
N PRO A 773 19.63 -10.08 -28.71
CA PRO A 773 20.34 -9.52 -27.55
C PRO A 773 21.79 -10.01 -27.47
N LEU A 774 22.08 -11.17 -28.08
CA LEU A 774 23.41 -11.73 -28.18
C LEU A 774 24.09 -11.41 -29.52
N GLY A 775 23.41 -10.75 -30.47
CA GLY A 775 23.95 -10.47 -31.81
C GLY A 775 24.47 -11.72 -32.54
N LEU A 776 23.74 -12.83 -32.46
CA LEU A 776 23.97 -14.08 -33.18
C LEU A 776 24.07 -13.88 -34.70
N ALA A 777 25.31 -13.90 -35.20
CA ALA A 777 25.60 -13.93 -36.62
C ALA A 777 25.80 -15.37 -37.12
N VAL A 778 25.17 -15.69 -38.26
CA VAL A 778 25.30 -16.99 -38.93
C VAL A 778 26.06 -16.83 -40.24
N ASN A 779 27.29 -17.36 -40.29
CA ASN A 779 28.20 -17.25 -41.43
C ASN A 779 28.37 -18.61 -42.15
N PRO A 780 28.00 -18.74 -43.43
CA PRO A 780 28.18 -19.99 -44.17
C PRO A 780 29.65 -20.26 -44.51
N MET A 781 30.11 -21.49 -44.31
CA MET A 781 31.50 -21.87 -44.57
C MET A 781 31.72 -22.72 -45.83
N PRO A 782 32.93 -22.70 -46.43
CA PRO A 782 33.29 -23.51 -47.61
C PRO A 782 33.37 -25.02 -47.28
N GLY A 783 32.21 -25.67 -47.15
CA GLY A 783 32.12 -27.07 -46.74
C GLY A 783 30.71 -27.60 -46.49
N GLY A 784 29.71 -26.72 -46.38
CA GLY A 784 28.35 -27.09 -45.98
C GLY A 784 28.12 -27.04 -44.46
N GLU A 785 29.02 -26.37 -43.74
CA GLU A 785 28.92 -26.04 -42.31
C GLU A 785 28.56 -24.55 -42.16
N ILE A 786 28.10 -24.17 -40.97
CA ILE A 786 27.84 -22.79 -40.58
C ILE A 786 28.66 -22.44 -39.34
N GLU A 787 29.17 -21.23 -39.29
CA GLU A 787 29.81 -20.63 -38.13
C GLU A 787 28.81 -19.69 -37.46
N LEU A 788 28.58 -19.90 -36.17
CA LEU A 788 27.76 -19.07 -35.31
C LEU A 788 28.68 -18.22 -34.46
N SER A 789 28.40 -16.92 -34.35
CA SER A 789 29.13 -16.03 -33.42
C SER A 789 28.16 -15.10 -32.70
N TRP A 790 28.32 -14.95 -31.39
CA TRP A 790 27.45 -14.14 -30.55
C TRP A 790 28.27 -13.46 -29.44
N LYS A 791 27.83 -12.28 -29.00
CA LYS A 791 28.32 -11.58 -27.81
C LYS A 791 28.07 -12.45 -26.58
N ASN A 792 29.00 -12.41 -25.63
CA ASN A 792 28.89 -13.17 -24.40
C ASN A 792 29.12 -12.31 -23.15
N THR A 793 28.65 -12.84 -22.04
CA THR A 793 28.78 -12.31 -20.69
C THR A 793 29.71 -13.22 -19.91
N LEU A 794 30.82 -12.68 -19.41
CA LEU A 794 31.78 -13.44 -18.60
C LEU A 794 31.08 -14.06 -17.39
N GLY A 795 31.25 -15.37 -17.20
CA GLY A 795 30.59 -16.11 -16.11
C GLY A 795 29.34 -16.88 -16.52
N LYS A 796 28.74 -16.54 -17.67
CA LYS A 796 27.58 -17.27 -18.24
C LYS A 796 28.00 -18.43 -19.14
N PHE A 797 27.05 -19.30 -19.42
CA PHE A 797 27.18 -20.46 -20.31
C PHE A 797 26.14 -20.39 -21.44
N TYR A 798 26.39 -21.09 -22.54
CA TYR A 798 25.53 -21.02 -23.72
C TYR A 798 25.21 -22.41 -24.27
N ASP A 799 23.95 -22.59 -24.68
CA ASP A 799 23.49 -23.73 -25.48
C ASP A 799 23.07 -23.28 -26.87
N ILE A 800 23.40 -24.06 -27.90
CA ILE A 800 22.81 -23.90 -29.24
C ILE A 800 21.58 -24.77 -29.34
N LEU A 801 20.43 -24.14 -29.60
CA LEU A 801 19.14 -24.79 -29.80
C LEU A 801 18.83 -24.91 -31.29
N ILE A 802 18.15 -25.98 -31.68
CA ILE A 802 17.75 -26.24 -33.07
C ILE A 802 16.29 -26.67 -33.15
N SER A 803 15.56 -26.16 -34.15
CA SER A 803 14.21 -26.62 -34.48
C SER A 803 13.97 -26.57 -35.99
N PRO A 804 13.24 -27.53 -36.58
CA PRO A 804 12.78 -27.39 -37.96
C PRO A 804 11.60 -26.41 -38.09
N ASP A 805 11.02 -25.93 -36.98
CA ASP A 805 9.78 -25.17 -36.95
C ASP A 805 9.88 -23.95 -36.02
N LEU A 806 9.71 -22.75 -36.59
CA LEU A 806 9.88 -21.49 -35.86
C LEU A 806 8.68 -21.17 -34.95
N SER A 807 7.52 -21.79 -35.18
CA SER A 807 6.33 -21.60 -34.35
C SER A 807 6.32 -22.47 -33.10
N THR A 808 7.35 -23.31 -32.90
CA THR A 808 7.49 -24.06 -31.64
C THR A 808 8.15 -23.16 -30.59
N PRO A 809 7.68 -23.15 -29.33
CA PRO A 809 8.27 -22.32 -28.29
C PRO A 809 9.76 -22.65 -28.08
N ARG A 810 10.63 -21.65 -27.89
CA ARG A 810 12.10 -21.80 -28.00
C ARG A 810 12.67 -22.70 -26.91
N GLU A 811 12.06 -22.72 -25.74
CA GLU A 811 12.36 -23.57 -24.59
C GLU A 811 12.13 -25.06 -24.89
N THR A 812 11.26 -25.38 -25.86
CA THR A 812 11.02 -26.75 -26.32
C THR A 812 12.02 -27.20 -27.41
N TRP A 813 12.85 -26.29 -27.93
CA TRP A 813 13.80 -26.61 -28.99
C TRP A 813 14.89 -27.53 -28.48
N ALA A 814 15.29 -28.47 -29.34
CA ALA A 814 16.30 -29.44 -28.98
C ALA A 814 17.68 -28.78 -28.90
N SER A 815 18.36 -28.88 -27.75
CA SER A 815 19.76 -28.44 -27.65
C SER A 815 20.68 -29.36 -28.44
N LEU A 816 21.54 -28.81 -29.28
CA LEU A 816 22.48 -29.55 -30.10
C LEU A 816 23.55 -30.21 -29.21
N ALA A 817 23.64 -31.54 -29.23
CA ALA A 817 24.42 -32.32 -28.26
C ALA A 817 25.91 -31.94 -28.17
N ASP A 818 26.53 -31.51 -29.27
CA ASP A 818 27.96 -31.12 -29.31
C ASP A 818 28.18 -29.62 -29.05
N ALA A 819 27.14 -28.88 -28.66
CA ALA A 819 27.14 -27.43 -28.45
C ALA A 819 26.26 -27.03 -27.25
N ARG A 820 26.45 -27.75 -26.13
CA ARG A 820 25.85 -27.44 -24.82
C ARG A 820 26.93 -26.98 -23.85
N ASP A 821 26.55 -26.20 -22.85
CA ASP A 821 27.44 -25.74 -21.77
C ASP A 821 28.70 -25.06 -22.29
N LEU A 822 28.57 -24.24 -23.33
CA LEU A 822 29.68 -23.48 -23.88
C LEU A 822 29.98 -22.32 -22.94
N ALA A 823 31.11 -22.38 -22.23
CA ALA A 823 31.54 -21.28 -21.37
C ALA A 823 31.75 -19.99 -22.19
N ALA A 824 31.43 -18.85 -21.58
CA ALA A 824 31.76 -17.55 -22.13
C ALA A 824 33.25 -17.44 -22.50
N ASP A 825 33.54 -17.05 -23.74
CA ASP A 825 34.92 -16.75 -24.16
C ASP A 825 35.37 -15.42 -23.53
N PRO A 826 36.54 -15.37 -22.86
CA PRO A 826 37.06 -14.14 -22.26
C PRO A 826 37.26 -12.95 -23.20
N SER A 827 37.17 -13.14 -24.53
CA SER A 827 37.20 -12.02 -25.48
C SER A 827 35.87 -11.26 -25.63
N GLY A 828 34.79 -11.67 -24.95
CA GLY A 828 33.47 -11.03 -25.07
C GLY A 828 32.64 -11.51 -26.26
N THR A 829 33.08 -12.57 -26.96
CA THR A 829 32.36 -13.14 -28.12
C THR A 829 32.66 -14.63 -28.23
N ASN A 830 31.62 -15.46 -28.21
CA ASN A 830 31.75 -16.89 -28.49
C ASN A 830 31.66 -17.14 -30.01
N THR A 831 32.35 -18.18 -30.48
CA THR A 831 32.25 -18.66 -31.86
C THR A 831 32.16 -20.17 -31.88
N GLN A 832 31.17 -20.72 -32.59
CA GLN A 832 30.96 -22.15 -32.69
C GLN A 832 30.66 -22.57 -34.14
N VAL A 833 31.37 -23.59 -34.61
CA VAL A 833 31.13 -24.19 -35.93
C VAL A 833 30.25 -25.41 -35.77
N ILE A 834 29.16 -25.46 -36.55
CA ILE A 834 28.25 -26.61 -36.59
C ILE A 834 27.97 -27.07 -38.02
N SER A 835 27.68 -28.36 -38.18
CA SER A 835 27.11 -28.89 -39.43
C SER A 835 25.66 -28.41 -39.57
N LEU A 836 25.18 -28.24 -40.81
CA LEU A 836 23.78 -27.91 -41.06
C LEU A 836 22.85 -28.90 -40.32
N PRO A 837 22.06 -28.44 -39.33
CA PRO A 837 21.28 -29.34 -38.48
C PRO A 837 20.17 -30.05 -39.26
N PHE A 838 19.67 -29.40 -40.30
CA PHE A 838 18.59 -29.87 -41.14
C PHE A 838 19.00 -29.89 -42.63
N PRO A 839 18.53 -30.87 -43.42
CA PRO A 839 18.90 -31.00 -44.83
C PRO A 839 18.20 -30.00 -45.78
N GLU A 840 17.14 -29.34 -45.32
CA GLU A 840 16.38 -28.34 -46.09
C GLU A 840 16.36 -27.00 -45.33
N GLU A 841 15.33 -26.74 -44.55
CA GLU A 841 15.14 -25.52 -43.75
C GLU A 841 15.08 -25.88 -42.27
N GLY A 842 15.51 -24.95 -41.43
CA GLY A 842 15.45 -25.06 -40.00
C GLY A 842 16.20 -23.92 -39.32
N PHE A 843 15.96 -23.79 -38.03
CA PHE A 843 16.28 -22.63 -37.24
C PHE A 843 17.28 -22.98 -36.15
N VAL A 844 18.07 -21.98 -35.77
CA VAL A 844 19.07 -22.06 -34.72
C VAL A 844 18.86 -20.91 -33.76
N ALA A 845 19.01 -21.14 -32.47
CA ALA A 845 19.00 -20.10 -31.45
C ALA A 845 20.16 -20.33 -30.48
N VAL A 846 20.58 -19.28 -29.78
CA VAL A 846 21.55 -19.37 -28.69
C VAL A 846 20.82 -18.99 -27.41
N ARG A 847 20.89 -19.87 -26.40
CA ARG A 847 20.35 -19.61 -25.08
C ARG A 847 21.50 -19.34 -24.12
N GLU A 848 21.52 -18.14 -23.55
CA GLU A 848 22.36 -17.84 -22.39
C GLU A 848 21.78 -18.53 -21.15
N LYS A 849 22.65 -19.02 -20.27
CA LYS A 849 22.25 -19.59 -18.99
C LYS A 849 23.29 -19.27 -17.93
N ASN A 850 22.81 -19.20 -16.69
CA ASN A 850 23.68 -19.24 -15.53
C ASN A 850 24.52 -20.53 -15.54
N PRO A 851 25.73 -20.53 -14.97
CA PRO A 851 26.46 -21.76 -14.75
C PRO A 851 25.53 -22.74 -14.02
N PRO A 852 25.45 -24.01 -14.44
CA PRO A 852 24.67 -24.98 -13.69
C PRO A 852 25.15 -25.01 -12.23
N PRO A 853 24.25 -25.28 -11.27
CA PRO A 853 24.63 -25.42 -9.88
C PRO A 853 25.83 -26.37 -9.74
N LEU A 854 26.77 -25.98 -8.90
CA LEU A 854 27.92 -26.82 -8.55
C LEU A 854 27.45 -28.06 -7.77
N PHE A 855 26.32 -27.94 -7.08
CA PHE A 855 25.59 -29.00 -6.41
C PHE A 855 24.13 -28.57 -6.21
N SER A 856 23.19 -29.50 -6.34
CA SER A 856 21.78 -29.30 -5.98
C SER A 856 21.21 -30.64 -5.52
N ASP A 857 20.43 -30.63 -4.44
CA ASP A 857 19.72 -31.80 -3.94
C ASP A 857 18.43 -31.34 -3.25
N ASP A 858 17.30 -31.69 -3.86
CA ASP A 858 15.94 -31.45 -3.37
C ASP A 858 15.48 -32.53 -2.38
N LEU A 859 16.36 -33.50 -2.06
CA LEU A 859 16.15 -34.59 -1.10
C LEU A 859 15.02 -35.60 -1.43
N GLU A 860 14.19 -35.32 -2.43
CA GLU A 860 13.09 -36.18 -2.89
C GLU A 860 13.55 -37.44 -3.63
N THR A 861 14.79 -37.42 -4.13
CA THR A 861 15.40 -38.59 -4.78
C THR A 861 16.19 -39.49 -3.81
N GLY A 862 16.23 -39.13 -2.53
CA GLY A 862 16.81 -39.88 -1.42
C GLY A 862 18.27 -39.54 -1.08
N ALA A 863 18.79 -40.14 -0.01
CA ALA A 863 20.09 -39.81 0.63
C ALA A 863 21.38 -40.22 -0.15
N ALA A 864 21.39 -40.21 -1.47
CA ALA A 864 22.49 -40.75 -2.27
C ALA A 864 23.80 -39.95 -2.10
N GLY A 865 24.73 -40.47 -1.30
CA GLY A 865 26.06 -39.88 -1.09
C GLY A 865 26.16 -38.96 0.14
N TRP A 866 25.04 -38.68 0.78
CA TRP A 866 24.98 -38.05 2.10
C TRP A 866 25.53 -38.98 3.18
N THR A 867 26.10 -38.40 4.24
CA THR A 867 26.65 -39.15 5.38
C THR A 867 26.18 -38.53 6.69
N THR A 868 25.57 -39.35 7.55
CA THR A 868 25.22 -38.97 8.92
C THR A 868 26.26 -39.52 9.90
N ILE A 869 26.53 -38.76 10.97
CA ILE A 869 27.52 -39.10 11.99
C ILE A 869 26.94 -38.75 13.35
N VAL A 870 27.04 -39.68 14.30
CA VAL A 870 26.80 -39.44 15.72
C VAL A 870 28.17 -39.29 16.38
N ASN A 871 28.47 -38.09 16.88
CA ASN A 871 29.75 -37.71 17.48
C ASN A 871 29.78 -37.92 19.01
N ASP A 872 28.63 -38.14 19.64
CA ASP A 872 28.53 -38.44 21.07
C ASP A 872 28.50 -39.94 21.40
N ASP A 873 28.64 -40.27 22.70
CA ASP A 873 28.68 -41.66 23.20
C ASP A 873 27.27 -42.26 23.45
N PHE A 874 26.22 -41.43 23.44
CA PHE A 874 24.86 -41.82 23.85
C PHE A 874 23.99 -42.23 22.65
N GLY A 875 24.08 -41.50 21.53
CA GLY A 875 23.31 -41.71 20.31
C GLY A 875 21.81 -41.56 20.54
N ASN A 876 21.40 -40.50 21.24
CA ASN A 876 20.00 -40.23 21.51
C ASN A 876 19.27 -39.64 20.30
N THR A 877 19.99 -38.93 19.42
CA THR A 877 19.49 -38.36 18.16
C THR A 877 20.38 -38.82 17.01
N GLU A 878 19.82 -38.95 15.82
CA GLU A 878 20.56 -39.05 14.56
C GLU A 878 19.87 -38.19 13.48
N TRP A 879 20.62 -37.74 12.48
CA TRP A 879 20.01 -37.13 11.30
C TRP A 879 19.20 -38.20 10.56
N GLU A 880 17.94 -37.91 10.25
CA GLU A 880 17.02 -38.79 9.54
C GLU A 880 16.42 -38.05 8.33
N LEU A 881 16.30 -38.74 7.19
CA LEU A 881 15.67 -38.22 5.97
C LEU A 881 14.28 -38.82 5.85
N GLY A 882 13.27 -37.96 5.71
CA GLY A 882 11.88 -38.35 5.51
C GLY A 882 10.93 -37.26 5.96
N THR A 883 9.65 -37.61 6.08
CA THR A 883 8.61 -36.67 6.49
C THR A 883 8.76 -36.32 7.97
N PRO A 884 8.95 -35.04 8.33
CA PRO A 884 9.03 -34.60 9.72
C PRO A 884 7.74 -34.90 10.50
N SER A 885 7.85 -35.17 11.78
CA SER A 885 6.74 -35.59 12.66
C SER A 885 7.01 -35.26 14.14
N GLY A 886 7.69 -34.14 14.39
CA GLY A 886 7.95 -33.62 15.73
C GLY A 886 6.66 -33.32 16.51
N THR A 887 6.77 -33.24 17.83
CA THR A 887 5.70 -32.72 18.69
C THR A 887 5.44 -31.24 18.41
N THR A 888 6.50 -30.52 18.04
CA THR A 888 6.49 -29.18 17.45
C THR A 888 7.36 -29.20 16.18
N GLY A 889 7.28 -28.14 15.38
CA GLY A 889 8.01 -28.02 14.12
C GLY A 889 7.24 -28.54 12.91
N PRO A 890 7.91 -28.72 11.76
CA PRO A 890 7.23 -28.93 10.50
C PRO A 890 6.64 -30.34 10.44
N LEU A 891 5.59 -30.51 9.62
CA LEU A 891 4.94 -31.79 9.32
C LEU A 891 5.25 -32.31 7.92
N ALA A 892 5.95 -31.50 7.11
CA ALA A 892 6.43 -31.80 5.78
C ALA A 892 7.84 -31.20 5.58
N GLY A 893 8.49 -31.47 4.46
CA GLY A 893 9.65 -30.67 4.06
C GLY A 893 9.21 -29.31 3.49
N ALA A 894 10.17 -28.52 3.00
CA ALA A 894 9.88 -27.18 2.51
C ALA A 894 8.96 -27.22 1.28
N GLY A 895 7.97 -26.32 1.20
CA GLY A 895 6.97 -26.31 0.13
C GLY A 895 6.16 -27.61 0.06
N ASP A 896 5.80 -28.18 1.21
CA ASP A 896 5.08 -29.45 1.36
C ASP A 896 5.77 -30.67 0.72
N SER A 897 7.10 -30.62 0.59
CA SER A 897 7.88 -31.75 0.08
C SER A 897 7.75 -32.98 1.00
N ALA A 898 7.96 -34.17 0.43
CA ALA A 898 7.74 -35.40 1.19
C ALA A 898 8.88 -35.68 2.17
N SER A 899 10.08 -35.14 1.95
CA SER A 899 11.30 -35.51 2.67
C SER A 899 12.23 -34.33 2.95
N ALA A 900 12.48 -34.06 4.23
CA ALA A 900 13.57 -33.19 4.66
C ALA A 900 14.59 -33.98 5.51
N TRP A 901 15.82 -33.48 5.59
CA TRP A 901 16.77 -33.97 6.60
C TRP A 901 16.47 -33.28 7.92
N CYS A 902 16.14 -34.03 8.97
CA CYS A 902 15.90 -33.48 10.30
C CYS A 902 16.79 -34.10 11.36
N THR A 903 16.98 -33.41 12.49
CA THR A 903 17.62 -33.92 13.70
C THR A 903 16.74 -34.94 14.43
N GLY A 904 16.36 -35.99 13.70
CA GLY A 904 15.28 -36.92 14.02
C GLY A 904 14.00 -36.54 13.27
N LEU A 905 13.18 -37.52 12.87
CA LEU A 905 11.84 -37.24 12.33
C LEU A 905 10.82 -36.90 13.43
N GLY A 906 11.21 -36.91 14.70
CA GLY A 906 10.40 -36.49 15.83
C GLY A 906 11.22 -35.58 16.73
N ASP A 907 10.88 -35.49 18.01
CA ASP A 907 11.65 -34.64 18.94
C ASP A 907 13.10 -35.12 19.10
N TYR A 908 14.07 -34.18 19.09
CA TYR A 908 15.47 -34.54 19.32
C TYR A 908 15.72 -34.94 20.78
N GLY A 909 16.71 -35.80 20.97
CA GLY A 909 17.20 -36.22 22.28
C GLY A 909 18.29 -35.33 22.87
N VAL A 910 18.41 -35.40 24.20
CA VAL A 910 19.35 -34.64 25.03
C VAL A 910 20.80 -35.10 24.85
N GLU A 911 21.76 -34.21 25.16
CA GLU A 911 23.21 -34.42 25.12
C GLU A 911 23.69 -35.00 23.77
N SER A 912 23.06 -34.59 22.67
CA SER A 912 23.37 -35.09 21.32
C SER A 912 24.43 -34.23 20.65
N ASP A 913 25.32 -34.84 19.88
CA ASP A 913 26.25 -34.15 18.97
C ASP A 913 26.26 -34.93 17.66
N ILE A 914 25.61 -34.39 16.63
CA ILE A 914 25.40 -35.08 15.36
C ILE A 914 25.79 -34.22 14.16
N SER A 915 26.24 -34.85 13.09
CA SER A 915 26.64 -34.17 11.86
C SER A 915 26.03 -34.82 10.63
N LEU A 916 25.51 -34.00 9.74
CA LEU A 916 25.11 -34.35 8.38
C LEU A 916 26.13 -33.79 7.41
N ARG A 917 26.55 -34.60 6.42
CA ARG A 917 27.51 -34.17 5.39
C ARG A 917 26.99 -34.43 4.00
N THR A 918 27.17 -33.44 3.13
CA THR A 918 26.89 -33.54 1.69
C THR A 918 27.83 -34.56 1.02
N PRO A 919 27.51 -35.01 -0.20
CA PRO A 919 28.48 -35.53 -1.15
C PRO A 919 29.65 -34.54 -1.40
N ALA A 920 30.72 -35.03 -2.03
CA ALA A 920 31.86 -34.18 -2.37
C ALA A 920 31.51 -33.23 -3.54
N ILE A 921 31.66 -31.92 -3.30
CA ILE A 921 31.39 -30.84 -4.26
C ILE A 921 32.74 -30.32 -4.79
N ASP A 922 32.89 -30.15 -6.10
CA ASP A 922 34.12 -29.67 -6.72
C ASP A 922 34.07 -28.15 -6.97
N LEU A 923 34.82 -27.38 -6.18
CA LEU A 923 34.91 -25.92 -6.29
C LEU A 923 36.22 -25.47 -6.97
N SER A 924 36.92 -26.38 -7.65
CA SER A 924 38.24 -26.09 -8.23
C SER A 924 38.22 -25.14 -9.44
N GLY A 925 37.05 -24.93 -10.05
CA GLY A 925 36.86 -24.15 -11.27
C GLY A 925 36.24 -22.77 -11.10
N VAL A 926 35.91 -22.35 -9.88
CA VAL A 926 35.09 -21.15 -9.61
C VAL A 926 35.86 -20.10 -8.79
N ALA A 927 35.46 -18.84 -8.91
CA ALA A 927 36.06 -17.72 -8.18
C ALA A 927 35.37 -17.44 -6.82
N SER A 928 34.08 -17.76 -6.74
CA SER A 928 33.20 -17.66 -5.57
C SER A 928 32.13 -18.74 -5.68
N ALA A 929 31.48 -19.04 -4.56
CA ALA A 929 30.30 -19.91 -4.51
C ALA A 929 29.42 -19.48 -3.33
N LEU A 930 28.11 -19.68 -3.46
CA LEU A 930 27.08 -19.43 -2.47
C LEU A 930 26.39 -20.76 -2.15
N LEU A 931 26.21 -21.06 -0.87
CA LEU A 931 25.36 -22.15 -0.37
C LEU A 931 24.01 -21.54 -0.01
N SER A 932 22.91 -22.10 -0.51
CA SER A 932 21.55 -21.83 -0.04
C SER A 932 20.86 -23.14 0.33
N PHE A 933 19.95 -23.08 1.29
CA PHE A 933 19.13 -24.21 1.74
C PHE A 933 17.98 -23.67 2.59
N ASP A 934 16.87 -24.40 2.61
CA ASP A 934 15.73 -24.09 3.47
C ASP A 934 15.93 -24.75 4.83
N ALA A 935 15.64 -24.01 5.90
CA ALA A 935 15.84 -24.47 7.26
C ALA A 935 14.63 -24.18 8.13
N TYR A 936 14.24 -25.17 8.94
CA TYR A 936 13.27 -24.99 10.01
C TYR A 936 13.97 -25.21 11.35
N ARG A 937 14.02 -24.18 12.18
CA ARG A 937 14.64 -24.16 13.51
C ARG A 937 13.58 -24.20 14.60
N ASP A 938 13.69 -25.22 15.43
CA ASP A 938 12.76 -25.52 16.50
C ASP A 938 13.53 -26.16 17.66
N ALA A 939 14.14 -25.34 18.51
CA ALA A 939 14.89 -25.78 19.69
C ALA A 939 14.51 -24.89 20.89
N ASP A 940 14.84 -25.26 22.12
CA ASP A 940 14.35 -24.58 23.33
C ASP A 940 14.87 -23.13 23.55
N GLY A 941 15.63 -22.60 22.60
CA GLY A 941 16.24 -21.27 22.61
C GLY A 941 17.38 -21.11 23.63
N PHE A 942 17.80 -22.16 24.33
CA PHE A 942 18.81 -22.10 25.36
C PHE A 942 19.72 -23.33 25.41
N GLY A 943 20.98 -23.17 24.98
CA GLY A 943 22.03 -24.18 25.18
C GLY A 943 22.20 -25.12 23.99
N ASP A 944 21.18 -25.25 23.15
CA ASP A 944 21.25 -25.93 21.85
C ASP A 944 21.92 -25.06 20.79
N THR A 945 22.70 -25.67 19.91
CA THR A 945 23.47 -24.94 18.88
C THR A 945 23.55 -25.72 17.57
N ALA A 946 23.56 -24.98 16.46
CA ALA A 946 23.82 -25.53 15.14
C ALA A 946 24.92 -24.73 14.41
N THR A 947 25.74 -25.41 13.62
CA THR A 947 26.84 -24.81 12.85
C THR A 947 27.06 -25.48 11.50
N ILE A 948 27.52 -24.70 10.53
CA ILE A 948 27.93 -25.14 9.20
C ILE A 948 29.45 -25.10 9.12
N ARG A 949 30.06 -26.18 8.63
CA ARG A 949 31.51 -26.28 8.40
C ARG A 949 31.82 -26.75 6.99
N PHE A 950 32.80 -26.12 6.37
CA PHE A 950 33.34 -26.54 5.08
C PHE A 950 34.58 -27.39 5.31
N LEU A 951 34.58 -28.64 4.85
CA LEU A 951 35.67 -29.60 5.05
C LEU A 951 36.30 -29.99 3.72
N ARG A 952 37.62 -30.12 3.64
CA ARG A 952 38.27 -30.67 2.44
C ARG A 952 37.86 -32.13 2.27
N SER A 953 37.35 -32.53 1.11
CA SER A 953 36.83 -33.89 0.86
C SER A 953 37.89 -34.99 1.03
N SER A 954 39.16 -34.68 0.77
CA SER A 954 40.25 -35.66 0.81
C SER A 954 40.74 -36.07 2.21
N ASP A 955 40.70 -35.15 3.18
CA ASP A 955 41.24 -35.37 4.53
C ASP A 955 40.37 -34.83 5.67
N GLN A 956 39.21 -34.25 5.34
CA GLN A 956 38.23 -33.66 6.26
C GLN A 956 38.81 -32.52 7.11
N SER A 957 39.89 -31.88 6.68
CA SER A 957 40.38 -30.68 7.35
C SER A 957 39.40 -29.53 7.11
N GLN A 958 39.03 -28.80 8.15
CA GLN A 958 38.17 -27.64 8.04
C GLN A 958 38.82 -26.49 7.24
N LEU A 959 38.03 -25.84 6.41
CA LEU A 959 38.39 -24.79 5.46
C LEU A 959 37.55 -23.53 5.76
N GLY A 960 38.03 -22.70 6.69
CA GLY A 960 37.32 -21.49 7.11
C GLY A 960 36.87 -21.55 8.57
N ALA A 961 36.12 -20.54 9.00
CA ALA A 961 35.48 -20.51 10.32
C ALA A 961 34.14 -21.27 10.29
N ASP A 962 33.64 -21.65 11.47
CA ASP A 962 32.27 -22.16 11.60
C ASP A 962 31.29 -21.01 11.31
N VAL A 963 30.21 -21.34 10.60
CA VAL A 963 29.08 -20.42 10.39
C VAL A 963 27.95 -20.87 11.32
N PRO A 964 27.53 -20.05 12.30
CA PRO A 964 26.46 -20.44 13.21
C PRO A 964 25.09 -20.38 12.51
N ILE A 965 24.21 -21.30 12.86
CA ILE A 965 22.76 -21.20 12.64
C ILE A 965 22.17 -20.82 13.99
N ASP A 966 21.42 -19.72 14.04
CA ASP A 966 20.90 -19.18 15.29
C ASP A 966 19.68 -19.97 15.77
N MET A 967 19.92 -20.90 16.71
CA MET A 967 18.88 -21.74 17.31
C MET A 967 18.08 -21.02 18.42
N MET A 968 18.25 -19.70 18.60
CA MET A 968 17.34 -18.89 19.43
C MET A 968 16.07 -18.48 18.67
N ILE A 969 16.07 -18.63 17.34
CA ILE A 969 14.93 -18.34 16.48
C ILE A 969 14.04 -19.59 16.44
N PHE A 970 12.74 -19.36 16.58
CA PHE A 970 11.69 -20.36 16.39
C PHE A 970 10.98 -20.06 15.09
N ASP A 971 11.14 -20.94 14.13
CA ASP A 971 10.53 -20.78 12.83
C ASP A 971 9.10 -21.31 12.87
N VAL A 972 8.18 -20.64 12.16
CA VAL A 972 6.80 -21.12 11.94
C VAL A 972 6.69 -21.86 10.61
N ASP A 973 7.57 -21.55 9.66
CA ASP A 973 7.76 -22.22 8.37
C ASP A 973 9.26 -22.31 8.00
N TYR A 974 9.63 -23.00 6.93
CA TYR A 974 11.02 -23.06 6.46
C TYR A 974 11.50 -21.70 5.96
N ASP A 975 12.64 -21.25 6.49
CA ASP A 975 13.35 -20.06 6.03
C ASP A 975 14.54 -20.40 5.13
N ALA A 976 14.69 -19.69 4.02
CA ALA A 976 15.87 -19.79 3.18
C ALA A 976 17.11 -19.16 3.87
N ILE A 977 18.16 -19.95 4.07
CA ILE A 977 19.44 -19.49 4.63
C ILE A 977 20.53 -19.50 3.57
N GLU A 978 21.14 -18.33 3.34
CA GLU A 978 22.27 -18.17 2.44
C GLU A 978 23.61 -17.99 3.18
N VAL A 979 24.62 -18.72 2.72
CA VAL A 979 25.98 -18.71 3.29
C VAL A 979 27.01 -18.62 2.18
N LEU A 980 27.75 -17.51 2.16
CA LEU A 980 28.89 -17.36 1.25
C LEU A 980 29.97 -18.41 1.57
N VAL A 981 30.37 -19.19 0.56
CA VAL A 981 31.39 -20.24 0.74
C VAL A 981 32.73 -19.58 1.08
N PRO A 982 33.42 -20.02 2.16
CA PRO A 982 34.67 -19.42 2.58
C PRO A 982 35.73 -19.42 1.47
N ALA A 983 36.49 -18.33 1.34
CA ALA A 983 37.57 -18.23 0.36
C ALA A 983 38.64 -19.33 0.48
N ALA A 984 38.77 -19.98 1.66
CA ALA A 984 39.66 -21.11 1.87
C ALA A 984 39.15 -22.44 1.28
N ALA A 985 37.85 -22.54 0.98
CA ALA A 985 37.20 -23.66 0.33
C ALA A 985 37.18 -23.53 -1.20
N ILE A 986 37.24 -22.31 -1.73
CA ILE A 986 37.36 -22.05 -3.17
C ILE A 986 38.67 -22.64 -3.72
N GLY A 987 38.60 -23.37 -4.83
CA GLY A 987 39.75 -24.07 -5.43
C GLY A 987 39.95 -25.52 -4.95
N GLU A 988 39.14 -26.00 -4.01
CA GLU A 988 39.22 -27.34 -3.42
C GLU A 988 37.98 -28.18 -3.78
N SER A 989 38.04 -29.50 -3.52
CA SER A 989 36.82 -30.32 -3.41
C SER A 989 36.43 -30.41 -1.94
N VAL A 990 35.16 -30.15 -1.62
CA VAL A 990 34.68 -29.95 -0.25
C VAL A 990 33.50 -30.85 0.11
N LEU A 991 33.27 -31.02 1.40
CA LEU A 991 32.05 -31.52 2.02
C LEU A 991 31.49 -30.38 2.86
N ILE A 992 30.19 -30.15 2.81
CA ILE A 992 29.51 -29.21 3.71
C ILE A 992 28.94 -30.05 4.86
N GLU A 993 29.27 -29.66 6.09
CA GLU A 993 28.83 -30.32 7.31
C GLU A 993 27.85 -29.43 8.07
N PHE A 994 26.64 -29.92 8.31
CA PHE A 994 25.67 -29.33 9.24
C PHE A 994 25.77 -30.09 10.57
N ASN A 995 26.14 -29.40 11.64
CA ASN A 995 26.30 -29.98 12.97
C ASN A 995 25.27 -29.40 13.92
N PHE A 996 24.59 -30.26 14.66
CA PHE A 996 23.64 -29.91 15.71
C PHE A 996 24.13 -30.50 17.05
N VAL A 997 24.07 -29.70 18.11
CA VAL A 997 24.47 -30.08 19.46
C VAL A 997 23.37 -29.68 20.43
N SER A 998 22.83 -30.64 21.19
CA SER A 998 21.84 -30.39 22.23
C SER A 998 22.41 -30.44 23.65
N ASP A 999 21.73 -29.75 24.55
CA ASP A 999 22.06 -29.62 25.97
C ASP A 999 21.47 -30.80 26.80
N SER A 1000 21.63 -30.80 28.13
CA SER A 1000 21.10 -31.82 29.03
C SER A 1000 19.61 -31.73 29.38
N THR A 1001 18.90 -30.70 28.91
CA THR A 1001 17.44 -30.53 29.03
C THR A 1001 16.73 -31.54 28.14
N LEU A 1002 15.56 -32.01 28.60
CA LEU A 1002 14.71 -32.87 27.78
C LEU A 1002 13.68 -31.99 27.13
N ASP A 1003 13.74 -31.98 25.81
CA ASP A 1003 13.02 -31.05 24.97
C ASP A 1003 11.98 -31.81 24.13
N THR A 1004 10.86 -31.14 23.88
CA THR A 1004 9.79 -31.63 23.01
C THR A 1004 9.76 -30.79 21.74
N PHE A 1005 10.92 -30.68 21.09
CA PHE A 1005 11.13 -29.88 19.90
C PHE A 1005 11.78 -30.73 18.79
N SER A 1006 11.47 -30.43 17.53
CA SER A 1006 11.96 -31.19 16.35
C SER A 1006 13.43 -30.92 16.02
N GLY A 1007 13.98 -29.78 16.46
CA GLY A 1007 15.37 -29.40 16.35
C GLY A 1007 15.66 -28.60 15.08
N LEU A 1008 16.40 -29.19 14.15
CA LEU A 1008 16.75 -28.55 12.88
C LEU A 1008 16.35 -29.46 11.72
N CYS A 1009 15.50 -28.95 10.83
CA CYS A 1009 15.20 -29.56 9.54
C CYS A 1009 15.82 -28.75 8.41
N LEU A 1010 16.28 -29.43 7.36
CA LEU A 1010 16.98 -28.86 6.21
C LEU A 1010 16.40 -29.45 4.91
N ASP A 1011 16.14 -28.58 3.93
CA ASP A 1011 15.65 -28.95 2.62
C ASP A 1011 16.28 -28.09 1.50
N ASN A 1012 16.04 -28.45 0.23
CA ASN A 1012 16.43 -27.69 -0.98
C ASN A 1012 17.89 -27.18 -0.99
N ILE A 1013 18.87 -28.08 -0.81
CA ILE A 1013 20.28 -27.69 -0.69
C ILE A 1013 20.88 -27.38 -2.06
N LEU A 1014 21.37 -26.16 -2.23
CA LEU A 1014 21.94 -25.64 -3.46
C LEU A 1014 23.32 -25.01 -3.23
N VAL A 1015 24.27 -25.29 -4.12
CA VAL A 1015 25.55 -24.58 -4.19
C VAL A 1015 25.76 -24.09 -5.61
N GLN A 1016 25.86 -22.77 -5.78
CA GLN A 1016 26.00 -22.15 -7.08
C GLN A 1016 27.07 -21.03 -7.08
N VAL A 1017 27.44 -20.58 -8.27
CA VAL A 1017 28.24 -19.36 -8.40
C VAL A 1017 27.26 -18.19 -8.24
N PRO A 1018 27.49 -17.26 -7.30
CA PRO A 1018 26.63 -16.10 -7.10
C PRO A 1018 26.65 -15.15 -8.30
#